data_AF-A0A661YE43-F1
#
_entry.id   AF-A0A661YE43-F1
#
_cell.length_a   1.000
_cell.length_b   1.000
_cell.length_c   1.000
_cell.angle_alpha   90.00
_cell.angle_beta   90.00
_cell.angle_gamma   90.00
#
_symmetry.space_group_name_H-M   'P 1'
#
loop_
_entity.id
_entity.type
_entity.pdbx_description
1 polymer ?
#
loop_
_entity_poly.entity_id
_entity_poly.type
_entity_poly.pdbx_seq_one_letter_code
_entity_poly.pdbx_strand_id
1 'polypeptide(L)'
;MSEENHFFICRNESCKDETNFSGEALSGGKITTYQMPDEGELILCEHCKSEYKLVNGDPQLILGEIIIESQDANIKFFNQYESNHIHFKKLVLRNIDEADFKGRAISFNHCTIDELIIENVNITSTFYPISFSNCQIGSVSIINSQLIKASRNSYKSLYTFFGIVFFQTEITEGFSIEKSMFSVVVSSCKVKCQIKISQKSKIEIALSNNDHEPVIKTDKGSEVLQLFKITGRDPSKTLKKVTSSGELISDKSIDELHINPDEKNTSTLENCLIKKLIFQDGSSIEGMLHFKNCIIESIENRPNVFEQDLVFLGCTFREKLLVSRSRFKQSLIYELCTFAKGATFNNISIEDDLHLSYSDFKEGLYLAGNKCSGYVKCQVNTMQGKLNLEDNVIGRDVLIKSLNSDDNLIIYHNDIAGYLFLKQLHLKGKADINMLNADALTIEDIAVMQSMEITNSLINNDLSITRMQVKGETNFWFTKVDGLLKLIRSKFEDTIAVYFLESKLNIIANIDVAGEVKFNSCTFSQQTLTNRNLFHGEFNWGTMQTHNLFLSDNYIFDTAEIENIQALNYTIDDNAFVKGLEIKNSHLSEIKLNNNFALDYIKLNNLQTDDIFLAGNRITNEIMINHSRSVDLMFNFNTTAILNLYNSVFANITISECDELGDTNLSNLTVSRSFTVKDCIIEKELYMDRCKLDQDCLIEYNTASNFRLKNSVTSNIKFFRNFLSDFSSISDTKTGHLDILEVQSFRTWSFKKLESQHIRLENNHFKENLELISIKSNDCYVTDNYVTESILIN
;
A
#
# COMPACT_ATOMS: atom_id res chain seq x y z
N MET A 1 20.53 -8.95 -28.27
CA MET A 1 19.26 -8.74 -27.57
C MET A 1 19.65 -8.14 -26.25
N SER A 2 19.31 -6.87 -26.00
CA SER A 2 19.58 -6.23 -24.70
C SER A 2 18.86 -7.03 -23.62
N GLU A 3 19.58 -7.44 -22.58
CA GLU A 3 19.01 -8.11 -21.41
C GLU A 3 17.92 -7.20 -20.84
N GLU A 4 16.70 -7.69 -20.78
CA GLU A 4 15.54 -6.94 -20.29
C GLU A 4 15.69 -6.87 -18.76
N ASN A 5 15.99 -5.68 -18.23
CA ASN A 5 16.12 -5.47 -16.80
C ASN A 5 14.72 -5.43 -16.18
N HIS A 6 14.48 -6.28 -15.19
CA HIS A 6 13.28 -6.31 -14.37
C HIS A 6 13.52 -5.58 -13.06
N PHE A 7 12.46 -5.10 -12.43
CA PHE A 7 12.53 -4.29 -11.22
C PHE A 7 11.58 -4.87 -10.16
N PHE A 8 11.98 -4.77 -8.90
CA PHE A 8 11.09 -5.06 -7.77
C PHE A 8 11.48 -4.22 -6.55
N ILE A 9 10.54 -4.04 -5.63
CA ILE A 9 10.78 -3.36 -4.36
C ILE A 9 11.36 -4.36 -3.37
N CYS A 10 12.60 -4.16 -2.92
CA CYS A 10 13.21 -5.01 -1.90
C CYS A 10 12.54 -4.75 -0.54
N ARG A 11 11.78 -5.75 -0.08
CA ARG A 11 10.99 -5.70 1.16
C ARG A 11 11.77 -6.03 2.45
N ASN A 12 13.10 -6.15 2.39
CA ASN A 12 13.92 -6.36 3.60
C ASN A 12 14.22 -5.01 4.28
N GLU A 13 14.02 -4.91 5.60
CA GLU A 13 14.37 -3.72 6.40
C GLU A 13 15.83 -3.28 6.28
N SER A 14 16.76 -4.18 5.96
CA SER A 14 18.16 -3.84 5.71
C SER A 14 18.34 -2.94 4.48
N CYS A 15 17.30 -2.77 3.66
CA CYS A 15 17.20 -1.77 2.60
C CYS A 15 16.58 -0.44 3.07
N LYS A 16 16.49 -0.17 4.38
CA LYS A 16 16.22 1.18 4.89
C LYS A 16 17.44 2.06 4.66
N ASP A 17 17.24 3.21 4.03
CA ASP A 17 18.08 4.38 4.30
C ASP A 17 17.41 5.26 5.36
N GLU A 18 18.21 6.17 5.94
CA GLU A 18 17.94 6.97 7.14
C GLU A 18 16.51 7.55 7.21
N THR A 19 16.00 7.63 8.44
CA THR A 19 14.63 8.03 8.81
C THR A 19 14.03 9.13 7.94
N ASN A 20 12.89 8.86 7.29
CA ASN A 20 12.07 9.87 6.64
C ASN A 20 11.69 10.97 7.67
N PHE A 21 11.53 12.22 7.20
CA PHE A 21 11.19 13.41 8.00
C PHE A 21 9.96 13.26 8.92
N SER A 22 9.10 12.25 8.71
CA SER A 22 7.91 11.98 9.52
C SER A 22 8.17 11.23 10.83
N GLY A 23 9.40 10.73 11.07
CA GLY A 23 9.72 9.92 12.26
C GLY A 23 9.08 8.52 12.27
N GLU A 24 8.23 8.18 11.31
CA GLU A 24 7.74 6.82 11.10
C GLU A 24 8.73 6.02 10.25
N ALA A 25 9.30 4.97 10.84
CA ALA A 25 10.19 4.07 10.12
C ALA A 25 9.40 3.18 9.15
N LEU A 26 9.30 3.58 7.88
CA LEU A 26 8.87 2.69 6.80
C LEU A 26 9.99 1.67 6.54
N SER A 27 9.76 0.39 6.84
CA SER A 27 10.72 -0.70 6.62
C SER A 27 10.74 -1.21 5.20
N GLY A 28 11.95 -1.45 4.68
CA GLY A 28 12.22 -1.86 3.32
C GLY A 28 12.09 -0.73 2.30
N GLY A 29 12.17 -1.07 1.02
CA GLY A 29 11.68 -0.19 -0.05
C GLY A 29 12.66 0.17 -1.16
N LYS A 30 13.93 -0.27 -1.11
CA LYS A 30 14.84 0.01 -2.23
C LYS A 30 14.42 -0.76 -3.47
N ILE A 31 14.23 -0.03 -4.56
CA ILE A 31 13.97 -0.59 -5.87
C ILE A 31 15.25 -1.26 -6.34
N THR A 32 15.14 -2.54 -6.68
CA THR A 32 16.27 -3.39 -7.10
C THR A 32 16.03 -3.85 -8.53
N THR A 33 17.07 -3.80 -9.35
CA THR A 33 17.10 -4.40 -10.69
C THR A 33 17.54 -5.85 -10.65
N TYR A 34 17.01 -6.67 -11.54
CA TYR A 34 17.47 -8.04 -11.76
C TYR A 34 17.24 -8.46 -13.22
N GLN A 35 18.01 -9.44 -13.67
CA GLN A 35 17.76 -10.14 -14.93
C GLN A 35 16.92 -11.37 -14.65
N MET A 36 16.00 -11.72 -15.55
CA MET A 36 15.19 -12.92 -15.35
C MET A 36 16.09 -14.14 -15.12
N PRO A 37 16.03 -14.74 -13.92
CA PRO A 37 16.84 -15.90 -13.59
C PRO A 37 16.36 -17.12 -14.38
N ASP A 38 17.26 -18.06 -14.67
CA ASP A 38 16.84 -19.39 -15.13
C ASP A 38 15.99 -20.07 -14.05
N GLU A 39 15.16 -21.05 -14.44
CA GLU A 39 14.24 -21.72 -13.52
C GLU A 39 14.98 -22.32 -12.30
N GLY A 40 14.70 -21.77 -11.11
CA GLY A 40 15.30 -22.21 -9.85
C GLY A 40 16.52 -21.40 -9.38
N GLU A 41 17.03 -20.47 -10.18
CA GLU A 41 18.06 -19.52 -9.75
C GLU A 41 17.52 -18.44 -8.80
N LEU A 42 18.42 -17.91 -7.98
CA LEU A 42 18.11 -16.88 -6.97
C LEU A 42 18.38 -15.49 -7.50
N ILE A 43 17.48 -14.56 -7.17
CA ILE A 43 17.70 -13.13 -7.35
C ILE A 43 18.31 -12.59 -6.07
N LEU A 44 19.38 -11.79 -6.18
CA LEU A 44 20.00 -11.15 -5.04
C LEU A 44 19.67 -9.66 -5.04
N CYS A 45 19.18 -9.14 -3.92
CA CYS A 45 19.08 -7.69 -3.75
C CYS A 45 20.48 -7.07 -3.76
N GLU A 46 20.74 -6.14 -4.67
CA GLU A 46 22.06 -5.52 -4.79
C GLU A 46 22.48 -4.77 -3.53
N HIS A 47 21.51 -4.20 -2.81
CA HIS A 47 21.73 -3.40 -1.60
C HIS A 47 21.97 -4.23 -0.34
N CYS A 48 21.05 -5.14 -0.01
CA CYS A 48 21.11 -5.90 1.24
C CYS A 48 21.55 -7.37 1.07
N LYS A 49 21.79 -7.81 -0.16
CA LYS A 49 22.16 -9.20 -0.51
C LYS A 49 21.13 -10.26 -0.11
N SER A 50 19.89 -9.85 0.15
CA SER A 50 18.80 -10.78 0.42
C SER A 50 18.51 -11.65 -0.80
N GLU A 51 18.26 -12.92 -0.54
CA GLU A 51 17.91 -13.92 -1.54
C GLU A 51 16.41 -13.88 -1.84
N TYR A 52 16.07 -13.89 -3.12
CA TYR A 52 14.72 -13.97 -3.62
C TYR A 52 14.60 -15.12 -4.61
N LYS A 53 13.43 -15.73 -4.69
CA LYS A 53 13.10 -16.74 -5.70
C LYS A 53 11.82 -16.34 -6.40
N LEU A 54 11.78 -16.48 -7.72
CA LEU A 54 10.54 -16.26 -8.47
C LEU A 54 9.57 -17.40 -8.21
N VAL A 55 8.36 -17.05 -7.79
CA VAL A 55 7.23 -17.96 -7.69
C VAL A 55 6.08 -17.34 -8.46
N ASN A 56 5.63 -18.00 -9.53
CA ASN A 56 4.63 -17.47 -10.46
C ASN A 56 4.97 -16.09 -11.04
N GLY A 57 6.26 -15.81 -11.26
CA GLY A 57 6.74 -14.52 -11.78
C GLY A 57 6.96 -13.44 -10.72
N ASP A 58 6.60 -13.68 -9.46
CA ASP A 58 6.79 -12.74 -8.37
C ASP A 58 8.01 -13.10 -7.49
N PRO A 59 8.92 -12.16 -7.20
CA PRO A 59 10.02 -12.38 -6.27
C PRO A 59 9.53 -12.62 -4.84
N GLN A 60 9.76 -13.83 -4.32
CA GLN A 60 9.53 -14.20 -2.93
C GLN A 60 10.82 -14.12 -2.12
N LEU A 61 10.79 -13.43 -0.98
CA LEU A 61 11.94 -13.33 -0.08
C LEU A 61 12.22 -14.70 0.56
N ILE A 62 13.45 -15.19 0.46
CA ILE A 62 13.89 -16.42 1.13
C ILE A 62 14.56 -16.06 2.44
N LEU A 63 14.06 -16.65 3.51
CA LEU A 63 14.65 -16.57 4.83
C LEU A 63 15.21 -17.94 5.25
N GLY A 64 16.33 -17.91 5.98
CA GLY A 64 16.93 -19.09 6.59
C GLY A 64 16.08 -19.63 7.75
N GLU A 65 16.74 -19.90 8.89
CA GLU A 65 16.03 -20.20 10.13
C GLU A 65 15.57 -18.89 10.80
N ILE A 66 14.26 -18.76 10.99
CA ILE A 66 13.65 -17.66 11.72
C ILE A 66 13.07 -18.20 13.03
N ILE A 67 13.42 -17.55 14.14
CA ILE A 67 12.93 -17.89 15.48
C ILE A 67 12.13 -16.71 16.01
N ILE A 68 10.86 -16.96 16.36
CA ILE A 68 9.97 -15.97 16.98
C ILE A 68 9.67 -16.44 18.40
N GLU A 69 10.12 -15.64 19.37
CA GLU A 69 10.03 -16.00 20.80
C GLU A 69 9.01 -15.18 21.61
N SER A 70 8.34 -14.22 20.98
CA SER A 70 7.35 -13.34 21.63
C SER A 70 6.44 -12.68 20.60
N GLN A 71 5.33 -12.09 21.04
CA GLN A 71 4.48 -11.26 20.18
C GLN A 71 5.21 -9.99 19.76
N ASP A 72 6.05 -9.42 20.61
CA ASP A 72 6.87 -8.26 20.24
C ASP A 72 7.92 -8.62 19.18
N ALA A 73 8.54 -9.81 19.28
CA ALA A 73 9.40 -10.33 18.21
C ALA A 73 8.61 -10.56 16.92
N ASN A 74 7.38 -11.05 17.04
CA ASN A 74 6.47 -11.21 15.92
C ASN A 74 6.13 -9.87 15.26
N ILE A 75 5.73 -8.85 16.04
CA ILE A 75 5.43 -7.51 15.54
C ILE A 75 6.67 -6.90 14.88
N LYS A 76 7.85 -7.03 15.50
CA LYS A 76 9.11 -6.60 14.89
C LYS A 76 9.35 -7.31 13.56
N PHE A 77 9.13 -8.62 13.49
CA PHE A 77 9.23 -9.40 12.26
C PHE A 77 8.25 -8.91 11.17
N PHE A 78 6.98 -8.68 11.49
CA PHE A 78 5.99 -8.17 10.53
C PHE A 78 6.20 -6.71 10.13
N ASN A 79 6.80 -5.92 11.01
CA ASN A 79 7.29 -4.60 10.65
C ASN A 79 8.46 -4.74 9.68
N GLN A 80 9.39 -5.65 9.96
CA GLN A 80 10.62 -5.88 9.21
C GLN A 80 10.39 -6.48 7.83
N TYR A 81 9.46 -7.42 7.71
CA TYR A 81 9.20 -8.24 6.52
C TYR A 81 7.69 -8.33 6.26
N GLU A 82 7.31 -8.39 4.99
CA GLU A 82 5.95 -8.78 4.62
C GLU A 82 5.81 -10.29 4.69
N SER A 83 4.97 -10.84 5.58
CA SER A 83 4.77 -12.30 5.70
C SER A 83 4.22 -12.99 4.46
N ASN A 84 3.56 -12.22 3.61
CA ASN A 84 2.96 -12.71 2.38
C ASN A 84 4.08 -12.87 1.37
N HIS A 85 4.16 -14.03 0.72
CA HIS A 85 5.22 -14.31 -0.25
C HIS A 85 6.63 -14.40 0.36
N ILE A 86 6.73 -14.88 1.61
CA ILE A 86 8.00 -15.34 2.19
C ILE A 86 8.12 -16.85 2.02
N HIS A 87 9.33 -17.28 1.65
CA HIS A 87 9.76 -18.66 1.78
C HIS A 87 10.67 -18.81 3.01
N PHE A 88 10.18 -19.48 4.05
CA PHE A 88 10.94 -19.88 5.21
C PHE A 88 11.57 -21.26 4.98
N LYS A 89 12.90 -21.34 4.99
CA LYS A 89 13.59 -22.64 5.08
C LYS A 89 13.26 -23.33 6.42
N LYS A 90 13.14 -22.55 7.50
CA LYS A 90 12.70 -23.06 8.79
C LYS A 90 12.08 -21.94 9.65
N LEU A 91 10.86 -22.14 10.13
CA LEU A 91 10.17 -21.21 11.03
C LEU A 91 9.97 -21.87 12.39
N VAL A 92 10.50 -21.27 13.44
CA VAL A 92 10.42 -21.76 14.82
C VAL A 92 9.65 -20.76 15.67
N LEU A 93 8.48 -21.16 16.18
CA LEU A 93 7.75 -20.42 17.20
C LEU A 93 8.07 -21.07 18.56
N ARG A 94 8.79 -20.37 19.44
CA ARG A 94 9.31 -20.98 20.68
C ARG A 94 9.07 -20.13 21.92
N ASN A 95 8.79 -20.74 23.07
CA ASN A 95 8.72 -20.07 24.39
C ASN A 95 7.72 -18.90 24.44
N ILE A 96 6.65 -18.99 23.66
CA ILE A 96 5.63 -17.93 23.60
C ILE A 96 4.69 -18.12 24.81
N ASP A 97 4.87 -17.26 25.82
CA ASP A 97 4.22 -17.30 27.14
C ASP A 97 3.41 -16.01 27.44
N GLU A 98 2.62 -15.52 26.48
CA GLU A 98 1.99 -14.19 26.60
C GLU A 98 0.48 -14.21 26.87
N ALA A 99 0.08 -13.48 27.91
CA ALA A 99 -1.29 -13.03 28.15
C ALA A 99 -1.46 -11.60 27.60
N ASP A 100 -1.51 -11.44 26.28
CA ASP A 100 -1.97 -10.16 25.72
C ASP A 100 -3.49 -10.05 25.97
N PHE A 101 -4.03 -8.86 26.24
CA PHE A 101 -5.48 -8.67 26.44
C PHE A 101 -6.09 -7.84 25.30
N LYS A 102 -5.29 -7.55 24.26
CA LYS A 102 -5.64 -6.65 23.14
C LYS A 102 -6.03 -7.37 21.84
N GLY A 103 -6.14 -8.70 21.83
CA GLY A 103 -6.65 -9.47 20.69
C GLY A 103 -5.70 -9.63 19.49
N ARG A 104 -4.38 -9.61 19.70
CA ARG A 104 -3.36 -9.68 18.63
C ARG A 104 -2.90 -11.12 18.32
N ALA A 105 -3.33 -11.70 17.20
CA ALA A 105 -2.92 -13.06 16.79
C ALA A 105 -1.51 -13.13 16.16
N ILE A 106 -0.84 -14.29 16.25
CA ILE A 106 0.33 -14.63 15.42
C ILE A 106 -0.23 -15.31 14.16
N SER A 107 -0.19 -14.63 13.02
CA SER A 107 -0.82 -15.14 11.80
C SER A 107 0.10 -15.06 10.60
N PHE A 108 0.37 -16.18 9.96
CA PHE A 108 1.09 -16.26 8.68
C PHE A 108 0.09 -16.50 7.55
N ASN A 109 0.27 -15.81 6.42
CA ASN A 109 -0.60 -15.94 5.26
C ASN A 109 0.24 -16.02 3.97
N HIS A 110 -0.19 -16.81 2.99
CA HIS A 110 0.46 -16.94 1.67
C HIS A 110 1.97 -17.19 1.74
N CYS A 111 2.38 -18.05 2.67
CA CYS A 111 3.77 -18.33 2.98
C CYS A 111 4.17 -19.73 2.51
N THR A 112 5.45 -19.90 2.13
CA THR A 112 6.05 -21.23 1.94
C THR A 112 6.93 -21.52 3.14
N ILE A 113 6.77 -22.66 3.80
CA ILE A 113 7.56 -23.05 4.98
C ILE A 113 8.04 -24.49 4.79
N ASP A 114 9.34 -24.73 4.65
CA ASP A 114 9.85 -26.10 4.49
C ASP A 114 9.71 -26.88 5.82
N GLU A 115 10.08 -26.25 6.94
CA GLU A 115 9.95 -26.82 8.29
C GLU A 115 9.34 -25.81 9.27
N LEU A 116 8.17 -26.14 9.84
CA LEU A 116 7.52 -25.39 10.91
C LEU A 116 7.68 -26.12 12.24
N ILE A 117 8.29 -25.46 13.22
CA ILE A 117 8.41 -25.96 14.60
C ILE A 117 7.67 -25.03 15.56
N ILE A 118 6.79 -25.59 16.37
CA ILE A 118 6.10 -24.89 17.45
C ILE A 118 6.47 -25.57 18.76
N GLU A 119 7.31 -24.94 19.58
CA GLU A 119 7.95 -25.56 20.73
C GLU A 119 7.77 -24.75 22.01
N ASN A 120 7.40 -25.39 23.13
CA ASN A 120 7.24 -24.71 24.42
C ASN A 120 6.27 -23.52 24.37
N VAL A 121 5.23 -23.60 23.56
CA VAL A 121 4.24 -22.53 23.44
C VAL A 121 3.13 -22.75 24.47
N ASN A 122 2.91 -21.76 25.35
CA ASN A 122 1.92 -21.80 26.41
C ASN A 122 0.83 -20.74 26.17
N ILE A 123 -0.26 -21.14 25.52
CA ILE A 123 -1.32 -20.21 25.12
C ILE A 123 -2.37 -20.12 26.23
N THR A 124 -2.56 -18.94 26.83
CA THR A 124 -3.74 -18.68 27.67
C THR A 124 -4.96 -18.42 26.78
N SER A 125 -5.94 -19.33 26.82
CA SER A 125 -7.03 -19.35 25.84
C SER A 125 -8.13 -18.36 26.18
N THR A 126 -7.97 -17.10 25.82
CA THR A 126 -9.11 -16.18 25.80
C THR A 126 -9.21 -15.39 24.50
N PHE A 127 -8.11 -15.24 23.72
CA PHE A 127 -8.13 -14.39 22.51
C PHE A 127 -7.13 -14.77 21.37
N TYR A 128 -6.39 -15.89 21.44
CA TYR A 128 -5.17 -16.08 20.61
C TYR A 128 -5.01 -17.46 19.94
N PRO A 129 -5.37 -17.62 18.65
CA PRO A 129 -4.81 -18.71 17.84
C PRO A 129 -3.49 -18.27 17.17
N ILE A 130 -2.51 -19.17 17.14
CA ILE A 130 -1.47 -19.15 16.09
C ILE A 130 -2.14 -19.66 14.82
N SER A 131 -2.20 -18.84 13.77
CA SER A 131 -2.92 -19.18 12.54
C SER A 131 -2.01 -19.22 11.32
N PHE A 132 -2.15 -20.26 10.50
CA PHE A 132 -1.55 -20.38 9.18
C PHE A 132 -2.67 -20.44 8.14
N SER A 133 -2.68 -19.49 7.22
CA SER A 133 -3.70 -19.33 6.19
C SER A 133 -3.06 -19.37 4.80
N ASN A 134 -3.62 -20.11 3.85
CA ASN A 134 -3.11 -20.16 2.46
C ASN A 134 -1.61 -20.45 2.34
N CYS A 135 -1.00 -21.16 3.29
CA CYS A 135 0.42 -21.48 3.26
C CYS A 135 0.69 -22.85 2.62
N GLN A 136 1.90 -23.04 2.10
CA GLN A 136 2.45 -24.33 1.73
C GLN A 136 3.49 -24.72 2.77
N ILE A 137 3.25 -25.81 3.49
CA ILE A 137 4.12 -26.27 4.57
C ILE A 137 4.65 -27.67 4.26
N GLY A 138 5.96 -27.84 4.25
CA GLY A 138 6.60 -29.14 4.12
C GLY A 138 6.30 -30.00 5.34
N SER A 139 6.90 -29.66 6.47
CA SER A 139 6.73 -30.40 7.74
C SER A 139 6.27 -29.51 8.90
N VAL A 140 5.42 -30.07 9.77
CA VAL A 140 4.92 -29.43 11.00
C VAL A 140 5.30 -30.29 12.21
N SER A 141 5.94 -29.66 13.20
CA SER A 141 6.32 -30.30 14.47
C SER A 141 5.86 -29.43 15.64
N ILE A 142 4.93 -29.95 16.44
CA ILE A 142 4.42 -29.24 17.64
C ILE A 142 4.88 -30.00 18.89
N ILE A 143 5.68 -29.37 19.73
CA ILE A 143 6.43 -30.03 20.80
C ILE A 143 6.24 -29.28 22.13
N ASN A 144 5.99 -30.02 23.21
CA ASN A 144 5.92 -29.49 24.58
C ASN A 144 5.05 -28.23 24.74
N SER A 145 3.97 -28.13 23.97
CA SER A 145 3.10 -26.94 23.92
C SER A 145 1.78 -27.23 24.60
N GLN A 146 1.20 -26.24 25.29
CA GLN A 146 -0.03 -26.42 26.05
C GLN A 146 -0.94 -25.21 26.01
N LEU A 147 -2.24 -25.47 26.14
CA LEU A 147 -3.28 -24.47 26.32
C LEU A 147 -3.50 -24.27 27.84
N ILE A 148 -3.09 -23.13 28.39
CA ILE A 148 -3.33 -22.77 29.79
C ILE A 148 -4.79 -22.34 29.94
N LYS A 149 -5.61 -23.34 30.25
CA LYS A 149 -7.00 -23.33 30.76
C LYS A 149 -7.75 -21.97 30.72
N ALA A 150 -8.52 -21.73 29.66
CA ALA A 150 -9.83 -21.06 29.84
C ALA A 150 -10.69 -21.86 30.81
N SER A 151 -11.47 -21.18 31.63
CA SER A 151 -12.58 -21.82 32.35
C SER A 151 -13.54 -22.49 31.36
N ARG A 152 -13.53 -23.83 31.32
CA ARG A 152 -14.31 -24.68 30.40
C ARG A 152 -15.84 -24.67 30.59
N ASN A 153 -16.36 -23.92 31.54
CA ASN A 153 -17.69 -24.18 32.11
C ASN A 153 -18.80 -23.20 31.69
N SER A 154 -18.59 -22.30 30.73
CA SER A 154 -19.59 -21.24 30.42
C SER A 154 -19.60 -20.78 28.95
N TYR A 155 -19.43 -21.69 27.99
CA TYR A 155 -19.15 -21.28 26.60
C TYR A 155 -20.37 -20.73 25.86
N LYS A 156 -20.25 -19.48 25.42
CA LYS A 156 -21.08 -18.85 24.38
C LYS A 156 -20.50 -19.08 22.97
N SER A 157 -19.16 -19.08 22.79
CA SER A 157 -18.47 -19.15 21.48
C SER A 157 -17.14 -19.93 21.55
N LEU A 158 -16.83 -20.67 20.48
CA LEU A 158 -15.58 -21.39 20.14
C LEU A 158 -14.39 -20.48 19.86
N TYR A 159 -14.60 -19.16 19.75
CA TYR A 159 -13.55 -18.15 19.62
C TYR A 159 -12.48 -18.25 20.73
N THR A 160 -12.79 -18.91 21.84
CA THR A 160 -11.93 -19.09 23.02
C THR A 160 -11.24 -20.46 23.11
N PHE A 161 -11.41 -21.33 22.10
CA PHE A 161 -11.16 -22.76 22.25
C PHE A 161 -9.85 -23.26 21.64
N PHE A 162 -9.40 -22.69 20.52
CA PHE A 162 -8.29 -23.25 19.74
C PHE A 162 -6.99 -22.46 19.91
N GLY A 163 -5.90 -23.18 20.17
CA GLY A 163 -4.57 -22.60 20.28
C GLY A 163 -3.85 -22.48 18.93
N ILE A 164 -4.13 -23.38 18.00
CA ILE A 164 -3.48 -23.40 16.68
C ILE A 164 -4.52 -23.67 15.58
N VAL A 165 -4.47 -22.88 14.51
CA VAL A 165 -5.40 -22.94 13.38
C VAL A 165 -4.61 -23.07 12.08
N PHE A 166 -4.89 -24.13 11.33
CA PHE A 166 -4.49 -24.27 9.94
C PHE A 166 -5.73 -24.09 9.07
N PHE A 167 -5.68 -23.12 8.17
CA PHE A 167 -6.76 -22.79 7.25
C PHE A 167 -6.24 -22.75 5.82
N GLN A 168 -6.88 -23.45 4.89
CA GLN A 168 -6.49 -23.44 3.47
C GLN A 168 -5.00 -23.69 3.22
N THR A 169 -4.38 -24.47 4.10
CA THR A 169 -2.95 -24.73 4.09
C THR A 169 -2.71 -26.11 3.48
N GLU A 170 -1.70 -26.21 2.62
CA GLU A 170 -1.23 -27.49 2.10
C GLU A 170 -0.07 -27.99 2.98
N ILE A 171 -0.19 -29.22 3.51
CA ILE A 171 0.86 -29.86 4.33
C ILE A 171 1.29 -31.14 3.64
N THR A 172 2.57 -31.24 3.24
CA THR A 172 3.00 -32.25 2.26
C THR A 172 3.86 -33.39 2.81
N GLU A 173 4.80 -33.13 3.72
CA GLU A 173 5.84 -34.09 4.11
C GLU A 173 5.58 -34.75 5.47
N GLY A 174 5.21 -33.97 6.49
CA GLY A 174 5.03 -34.50 7.84
C GLY A 174 4.22 -33.61 8.78
N PHE A 175 3.48 -34.23 9.70
CA PHE A 175 2.78 -33.54 10.77
C PHE A 175 2.91 -34.35 12.06
N SER A 176 3.66 -33.85 13.04
CA SER A 176 3.87 -34.46 14.34
C SER A 176 3.45 -33.55 15.49
N ILE A 177 2.86 -34.15 16.52
CA ILE A 177 2.50 -33.49 17.78
C ILE A 177 3.02 -34.35 18.94
N GLU A 178 3.88 -33.79 19.77
CA GLU A 178 4.59 -34.51 20.83
C GLU A 178 4.50 -33.77 22.17
N LYS A 179 4.30 -34.52 23.26
CA LYS A 179 4.28 -34.02 24.64
C LYS A 179 3.42 -32.76 24.84
N SER A 180 2.29 -32.66 24.14
CA SER A 180 1.53 -31.42 24.05
C SER A 180 0.07 -31.58 24.49
N MET A 181 -0.54 -30.51 25.01
CA MET A 181 -1.92 -30.48 25.51
C MET A 181 -2.66 -29.23 25.02
N PHE A 182 -3.22 -29.28 23.82
CA PHE A 182 -3.88 -28.11 23.20
C PHE A 182 -4.93 -28.53 22.18
N SER A 183 -5.65 -27.54 21.66
CA SER A 183 -6.73 -27.73 20.69
C SER A 183 -6.32 -27.16 19.32
N VAL A 184 -6.55 -27.93 18.24
CA VAL A 184 -6.14 -27.62 16.86
C VAL A 184 -7.34 -27.58 15.93
N VAL A 185 -7.39 -26.58 15.06
CA VAL A 185 -8.27 -26.58 13.88
C VAL A 185 -7.44 -26.87 12.64
N VAL A 186 -7.91 -27.83 11.83
CA VAL A 186 -7.43 -28.05 10.46
C VAL A 186 -8.66 -27.94 9.57
N SER A 187 -8.80 -26.79 8.92
CA SER A 187 -9.99 -26.48 8.11
C SER A 187 -9.67 -26.08 6.69
N SER A 188 -10.40 -26.63 5.73
CA SER A 188 -10.19 -26.42 4.30
C SER A 188 -8.74 -26.65 3.84
N CYS A 189 -8.00 -27.48 4.55
CA CYS A 189 -6.59 -27.79 4.30
C CYS A 189 -6.44 -29.03 3.41
N LYS A 190 -5.29 -29.12 2.76
CA LYS A 190 -4.86 -30.28 1.99
C LYS A 190 -3.68 -30.94 2.69
N VAL A 191 -3.97 -31.88 3.60
CA VAL A 191 -2.97 -32.59 4.38
C VAL A 191 -2.65 -33.94 3.71
N LYS A 192 -1.49 -34.04 3.07
CA LYS A 192 -1.04 -35.24 2.32
C LYS A 192 -0.27 -36.25 3.17
N CYS A 193 -0.01 -35.94 4.43
CA CYS A 193 0.72 -36.80 5.37
C CYS A 193 -0.17 -37.29 6.52
N GLN A 194 0.33 -38.24 7.31
CA GLN A 194 -0.34 -38.67 8.54
C GLN A 194 -0.08 -37.66 9.68
N ILE A 195 -1.10 -37.35 10.48
CA ILE A 195 -0.95 -36.58 11.72
C ILE A 195 -0.55 -37.57 12.83
N LYS A 196 0.72 -37.52 13.26
CA LYS A 196 1.28 -38.40 14.30
C LYS A 196 1.20 -37.71 15.65
N ILE A 197 0.48 -38.30 16.60
CA ILE A 197 0.30 -37.76 17.95
C ILE A 197 0.93 -38.72 18.94
N SER A 198 1.93 -38.25 19.70
CA SER A 198 2.78 -39.12 20.51
C SER A 198 3.19 -38.53 21.86
N GLN A 199 3.87 -39.34 22.68
CA GLN A 199 4.51 -38.97 23.94
C GLN A 199 3.53 -38.41 25.00
N LYS A 200 2.41 -39.12 25.20
CA LYS A 200 1.36 -38.75 26.18
C LYS A 200 0.71 -37.38 25.91
N SER A 201 0.59 -37.01 24.63
CA SER A 201 -0.13 -35.82 24.23
C SER A 201 -1.64 -35.96 24.46
N LYS A 202 -2.32 -34.86 24.75
CA LYS A 202 -3.79 -34.78 24.85
C LYS A 202 -4.30 -33.70 23.90
N ILE A 203 -4.77 -34.10 22.73
CA ILE A 203 -5.09 -33.18 21.64
C ILE A 203 -6.58 -33.19 21.37
N GLU A 204 -7.18 -32.00 21.31
CA GLU A 204 -8.54 -31.82 20.83
C GLU A 204 -8.46 -31.29 19.39
N ILE A 205 -8.97 -32.02 18.40
CA ILE A 205 -8.80 -31.68 16.98
C ILE A 205 -10.14 -31.48 16.29
N ALA A 206 -10.34 -30.32 15.68
CA ALA A 206 -11.45 -30.04 14.79
C ALA A 206 -10.97 -30.17 13.33
N LEU A 207 -11.55 -31.12 12.60
CA LEU A 207 -11.33 -31.28 11.16
C LEU A 207 -12.60 -30.80 10.45
N SER A 208 -12.48 -29.81 9.56
CA SER A 208 -13.66 -29.23 8.89
C SER A 208 -13.38 -28.88 7.43
N ASN A 209 -14.24 -29.33 6.52
CA ASN A 209 -14.21 -28.95 5.09
C ASN A 209 -12.89 -29.22 4.37
N ASN A 210 -12.10 -30.21 4.80
CA ASN A 210 -10.85 -30.61 4.14
C ASN A 210 -11.16 -31.48 2.90
N ASP A 211 -10.36 -31.37 1.83
CA ASP A 211 -10.53 -32.18 0.61
C ASP A 211 -10.57 -33.69 0.93
N HIS A 212 -9.73 -34.10 1.88
CA HIS A 212 -9.68 -35.45 2.43
C HIS A 212 -9.44 -35.33 3.95
N GLU A 213 -10.12 -36.15 4.75
CA GLU A 213 -9.83 -36.20 6.18
C GLU A 213 -8.42 -36.77 6.41
N PRO A 214 -7.51 -36.05 7.10
CA PRO A 214 -6.19 -36.55 7.39
C PRO A 214 -6.24 -37.80 8.27
N VAL A 215 -5.38 -38.76 7.98
CA VAL A 215 -5.23 -39.96 8.80
C VAL A 215 -4.50 -39.59 10.09
N ILE A 216 -5.18 -39.74 11.22
CA ILE A 216 -4.62 -39.52 12.56
C ILE A 216 -4.06 -40.84 13.11
N LYS A 217 -2.79 -40.83 13.53
CA LYS A 217 -2.12 -41.97 14.19
C LYS A 217 -1.69 -41.58 15.61
N THR A 218 -2.20 -42.30 16.59
CA THR A 218 -1.90 -42.08 18.02
C THR A 218 -1.05 -43.20 18.60
N ASP A 219 -0.08 -42.86 19.45
CA ASP A 219 0.69 -43.85 20.21
C ASP A 219 -0.02 -44.32 21.48
N LYS A 220 0.55 -45.35 22.13
CA LYS A 220 0.06 -45.82 23.43
C LYS A 220 0.36 -44.77 24.50
N GLY A 221 -0.68 -44.09 24.97
CA GLY A 221 -0.61 -43.13 26.06
C GLY A 221 -1.00 -41.71 25.69
N SER A 222 -1.13 -41.41 24.39
CA SER A 222 -1.72 -40.16 23.90
C SER A 222 -3.23 -40.28 23.68
N GLU A 223 -3.95 -39.19 23.87
CA GLU A 223 -5.40 -39.09 23.72
C GLU A 223 -5.73 -38.07 22.62
N VAL A 224 -6.65 -38.43 21.73
CA VAL A 224 -7.18 -37.53 20.71
C VAL A 224 -8.68 -37.47 20.83
N LEU A 225 -9.20 -36.29 21.09
CA LEU A 225 -10.63 -35.99 21.01
C LEU A 225 -10.90 -35.28 19.69
N GLN A 226 -11.46 -35.99 18.72
CA GLN A 226 -11.95 -35.36 17.50
C GLN A 226 -13.23 -34.58 17.83
N LEU A 227 -13.13 -33.26 17.83
CA LEU A 227 -14.27 -32.38 17.99
C LEU A 227 -15.05 -32.32 16.68
N PHE A 228 -16.37 -32.15 16.78
CA PHE A 228 -17.26 -31.92 15.65
C PHE A 228 -17.25 -33.01 14.55
N LYS A 229 -17.02 -34.27 14.94
CA LYS A 229 -17.08 -35.40 14.01
C LYS A 229 -18.53 -35.62 13.55
N ILE A 230 -18.88 -35.14 12.36
CA ILE A 230 -20.14 -35.48 11.68
C ILE A 230 -20.03 -36.94 11.26
N THR A 231 -20.49 -37.86 12.11
CA THR A 231 -20.32 -39.29 11.83
C THR A 231 -21.10 -39.78 10.62
N GLY A 232 -21.99 -38.97 10.03
CA GLY A 232 -22.87 -39.35 8.92
C GLY A 232 -23.73 -40.59 9.21
N ARG A 233 -23.65 -41.14 10.42
CA ARG A 233 -24.37 -42.31 10.85
C ARG A 233 -25.78 -41.86 11.14
N ASP A 234 -26.73 -42.43 10.41
CA ASP A 234 -28.13 -42.32 10.73
C ASP A 234 -28.32 -42.83 12.17
N PRO A 235 -28.71 -41.96 13.13
CA PRO A 235 -28.81 -42.35 14.52
C PRO A 235 -29.76 -43.53 14.68
N SER A 236 -29.38 -44.51 15.50
CA SER A 236 -30.08 -45.80 15.62
C SER A 236 -31.56 -45.75 16.04
N LYS A 237 -32.07 -44.59 16.48
CA LYS A 237 -33.46 -44.38 16.87
C LYS A 237 -34.02 -43.10 16.25
N THR A 238 -35.08 -43.27 15.47
CA THR A 238 -35.89 -42.19 14.92
C THR A 238 -37.05 -41.85 15.87
N LEU A 239 -37.18 -40.57 16.23
CA LEU A 239 -38.28 -40.02 17.01
C LEU A 239 -39.15 -39.19 16.07
N LYS A 240 -40.46 -39.46 16.03
CA LYS A 240 -41.39 -38.73 15.14
C LYS A 240 -41.59 -37.27 15.55
N LYS A 241 -41.79 -37.03 16.84
CA LYS A 241 -42.05 -35.69 17.38
C LYS A 241 -41.44 -35.55 18.77
N VAL A 242 -40.65 -34.51 18.96
CA VAL A 242 -39.94 -34.19 20.21
C VAL A 242 -40.19 -32.72 20.53
N THR A 243 -40.34 -32.40 21.81
CA THR A 243 -40.44 -31.02 22.29
C THR A 243 -39.21 -30.72 23.17
N SER A 244 -38.59 -29.55 23.03
CA SER A 244 -37.47 -29.16 23.90
C SER A 244 -37.94 -29.01 25.35
N SER A 245 -37.13 -29.49 26.30
CA SER A 245 -37.52 -29.63 27.72
C SER A 245 -36.45 -29.17 28.71
N GLY A 246 -35.48 -28.37 28.27
CA GLY A 246 -34.40 -27.90 29.15
C GLY A 246 -33.37 -28.98 29.50
N GLU A 247 -33.40 -30.12 28.80
CA GLU A 247 -32.51 -31.26 29.00
C GLU A 247 -31.64 -31.53 27.75
N LEU A 248 -30.63 -32.39 27.92
CA LEU A 248 -29.77 -32.85 26.83
C LEU A 248 -30.48 -33.91 25.97
N ILE A 249 -30.53 -33.67 24.66
CA ILE A 249 -30.97 -34.65 23.65
C ILE A 249 -29.76 -35.00 22.77
N SER A 250 -29.27 -36.23 22.87
CA SER A 250 -28.11 -36.67 22.08
C SER A 250 -28.35 -37.92 21.22
N ASP A 251 -27.65 -37.96 20.08
CA ASP A 251 -27.54 -39.13 19.20
C ASP A 251 -28.90 -39.67 18.72
N LYS A 252 -29.79 -38.76 18.27
CA LYS A 252 -31.15 -39.07 17.76
C LYS A 252 -31.37 -38.58 16.34
N SER A 253 -32.22 -39.30 15.62
CA SER A 253 -32.87 -38.83 14.38
C SER A 253 -34.27 -38.35 14.76
N ILE A 254 -34.64 -37.13 14.41
CA ILE A 254 -35.87 -36.46 14.85
C ILE A 254 -36.60 -35.94 13.59
N ASP A 255 -37.81 -36.44 13.33
CA ASP A 255 -38.60 -35.96 12.19
C ASP A 255 -39.10 -34.52 12.46
N GLU A 256 -39.66 -34.26 13.65
CA GLU A 256 -40.10 -32.93 14.07
C GLU A 256 -39.61 -32.58 15.48
N LEU A 257 -38.79 -31.54 15.59
CA LEU A 257 -38.38 -30.93 16.85
C LEU A 257 -39.13 -29.63 17.07
N HIS A 258 -40.03 -29.59 18.05
CA HIS A 258 -40.79 -28.42 18.45
C HIS A 258 -40.05 -27.71 19.60
N ILE A 259 -39.72 -26.44 19.44
CA ILE A 259 -39.12 -25.65 20.52
C ILE A 259 -40.23 -25.19 21.47
N ASN A 260 -40.11 -25.54 22.75
CA ASN A 260 -40.97 -25.03 23.82
C ASN A 260 -40.57 -23.59 24.16
N PRO A 261 -41.41 -22.58 23.90
CA PRO A 261 -41.08 -21.18 24.17
C PRO A 261 -40.96 -20.87 25.67
N ASP A 262 -41.72 -21.58 26.51
CA ASP A 262 -41.81 -21.33 27.96
C ASP A 262 -40.68 -22.02 28.76
N GLU A 263 -39.86 -22.85 28.10
CA GLU A 263 -38.72 -23.50 28.74
C GLU A 263 -37.64 -22.47 29.06
N LYS A 264 -37.26 -22.36 30.33
CA LYS A 264 -36.28 -21.37 30.81
C LYS A 264 -34.88 -21.93 30.95
N ASN A 265 -34.74 -23.25 31.08
CA ASN A 265 -33.43 -23.89 31.17
C ASN A 265 -32.81 -24.05 29.79
N THR A 266 -31.49 -24.23 29.75
CA THR A 266 -30.76 -24.48 28.50
C THR A 266 -31.16 -25.81 27.89
N SER A 267 -31.79 -25.78 26.72
CA SER A 267 -32.04 -26.99 25.93
C SER A 267 -30.82 -27.27 25.04
N THR A 268 -30.17 -28.42 25.23
CA THR A 268 -28.97 -28.80 24.48
C THR A 268 -29.24 -29.99 23.57
N LEU A 269 -28.87 -29.89 22.30
CA LEU A 269 -28.97 -30.96 21.32
C LEU A 269 -27.58 -31.30 20.79
N GLU A 270 -27.19 -32.56 20.85
CA GLU A 270 -25.85 -33.01 20.45
C GLU A 270 -25.90 -34.20 19.47
N ASN A 271 -25.19 -34.11 18.34
CA ASN A 271 -25.09 -35.19 17.35
C ASN A 271 -26.46 -35.67 16.80
N CYS A 272 -27.41 -34.76 16.60
CA CYS A 272 -28.76 -35.09 16.14
C CYS A 272 -28.96 -34.85 14.63
N LEU A 273 -29.78 -35.67 13.98
CA LEU A 273 -30.36 -35.37 12.67
C LEU A 273 -31.79 -34.84 12.89
N ILE A 274 -32.06 -33.60 12.49
CA ILE A 274 -33.34 -32.92 12.68
C ILE A 274 -33.91 -32.61 11.30
N LYS A 275 -34.99 -33.29 10.90
CA LYS A 275 -35.62 -33.03 9.60
C LYS A 275 -36.35 -31.68 9.61
N LYS A 276 -37.11 -31.40 10.68
CA LYS A 276 -37.81 -30.12 10.86
C LYS A 276 -37.55 -29.56 12.25
N LEU A 277 -36.89 -28.40 12.31
CA LEU A 277 -36.81 -27.58 13.52
C LEU A 277 -37.95 -26.55 13.48
N ILE A 278 -38.92 -26.69 14.37
CA ILE A 278 -40.18 -25.94 14.34
C ILE A 278 -40.23 -25.02 15.57
N PHE A 279 -40.26 -23.72 15.31
CA PHE A 279 -40.56 -22.72 16.34
C PHE A 279 -42.06 -22.48 16.43
N GLN A 280 -42.54 -21.95 17.56
CA GLN A 280 -43.90 -21.40 17.62
C GLN A 280 -43.90 -20.00 16.98
N ASP A 281 -44.78 -19.77 16.01
CA ASP A 281 -44.82 -18.50 15.28
C ASP A 281 -45.17 -17.33 16.21
N GLY A 282 -44.40 -16.25 16.11
CA GLY A 282 -44.56 -15.05 16.94
C GLY A 282 -44.22 -15.21 18.43
N SER A 283 -43.66 -16.37 18.84
CA SER A 283 -43.32 -16.63 20.24
C SER A 283 -42.08 -15.86 20.73
N SER A 284 -41.96 -15.76 22.06
CA SER A 284 -40.71 -15.43 22.74
C SER A 284 -40.09 -16.71 23.27
N ILE A 285 -38.82 -16.99 22.95
CA ILE A 285 -38.09 -18.14 23.46
C ILE A 285 -37.34 -17.69 24.71
N GLU A 286 -37.78 -18.15 25.89
CA GLU A 286 -37.27 -17.71 27.20
C GLU A 286 -35.89 -18.31 27.53
N GLY A 287 -35.67 -19.57 27.16
CA GLY A 287 -34.45 -20.33 27.48
C GLY A 287 -33.37 -20.27 26.41
N MET A 288 -32.15 -20.62 26.80
CA MET A 288 -31.00 -20.74 25.91
C MET A 288 -31.11 -22.00 25.05
N LEU A 289 -30.79 -21.91 23.76
CA LEU A 289 -30.82 -23.04 22.82
C LEU A 289 -29.42 -23.34 22.29
N HIS A 290 -28.94 -24.55 22.55
CA HIS A 290 -27.62 -25.02 22.15
C HIS A 290 -27.71 -26.22 21.21
N PHE A 291 -27.28 -26.06 19.98
CA PHE A 291 -27.15 -27.15 19.01
C PHE A 291 -25.68 -27.43 18.75
N LYS A 292 -25.26 -28.68 18.92
CA LYS A 292 -23.89 -29.12 18.66
C LYS A 292 -23.89 -30.31 17.71
N ASN A 293 -23.09 -30.25 16.65
CA ASN A 293 -22.94 -31.33 15.67
C ASN A 293 -24.26 -31.83 15.07
N CYS A 294 -25.25 -30.95 14.95
CA CYS A 294 -26.56 -31.33 14.44
C CYS A 294 -26.64 -31.12 12.93
N ILE A 295 -27.31 -32.03 12.22
CA ILE A 295 -27.73 -31.84 10.83
C ILE A 295 -29.19 -31.37 10.86
N ILE A 296 -29.46 -30.19 10.31
CA ILE A 296 -30.78 -29.57 10.26
C ILE A 296 -31.21 -29.51 8.79
N GLU A 297 -32.30 -30.19 8.43
CA GLU A 297 -32.79 -30.19 7.05
C GLU A 297 -33.61 -28.94 6.76
N SER A 298 -34.61 -28.62 7.60
CA SER A 298 -35.39 -27.38 7.48
C SER A 298 -35.68 -26.73 8.83
N ILE A 299 -35.92 -25.41 8.78
CA ILE A 299 -36.41 -24.62 9.90
C ILE A 299 -37.76 -24.02 9.50
N GLU A 300 -38.78 -24.20 10.33
CA GLU A 300 -40.15 -23.73 10.10
C GLU A 300 -40.59 -22.73 11.18
N ASN A 301 -41.45 -21.79 10.79
CA ASN A 301 -41.98 -20.67 11.59
C ASN A 301 -40.92 -19.67 12.08
N ARG A 302 -41.37 -18.56 12.68
CA ARG A 302 -40.48 -17.46 13.10
C ARG A 302 -40.80 -17.01 14.53
N PRO A 303 -39.87 -17.19 15.48
CA PRO A 303 -40.01 -16.57 16.80
C PRO A 303 -39.77 -15.05 16.67
N ASN A 304 -40.50 -14.27 17.47
CA ASN A 304 -40.33 -12.82 17.55
C ASN A 304 -39.10 -12.44 18.36
N VAL A 305 -38.86 -13.15 19.47
CA VAL A 305 -37.81 -12.81 20.43
C VAL A 305 -37.07 -14.06 20.92
N PHE A 306 -35.76 -13.95 21.09
CA PHE A 306 -34.94 -14.84 21.91
C PHE A 306 -34.41 -14.05 23.10
N GLU A 307 -34.77 -14.46 24.32
CA GLU A 307 -34.37 -13.78 25.56
C GLU A 307 -32.92 -14.12 25.97
N GLN A 308 -32.40 -15.25 25.48
CA GLN A 308 -31.05 -15.76 25.74
C GLN A 308 -30.31 -16.03 24.42
N ASP A 309 -29.04 -16.44 24.50
CA ASP A 309 -28.25 -16.79 23.32
C ASP A 309 -28.88 -17.96 22.53
N LEU A 310 -28.75 -17.87 21.21
CA LEU A 310 -28.99 -18.98 20.28
C LEU A 310 -27.66 -19.42 19.67
N VAL A 311 -27.26 -20.66 19.93
CA VAL A 311 -25.92 -21.16 19.60
C VAL A 311 -25.99 -22.43 18.75
N PHE A 312 -25.33 -22.40 17.59
CA PHE A 312 -25.09 -23.53 16.70
C PHE A 312 -23.58 -23.75 16.54
N LEU A 313 -23.10 -24.92 16.99
CA LEU A 313 -21.68 -25.29 16.96
C LEU A 313 -21.50 -26.56 16.14
N GLY A 314 -20.77 -26.51 15.03
CA GLY A 314 -20.53 -27.70 14.20
C GLY A 314 -21.79 -28.19 13.45
N CYS A 315 -22.78 -27.33 13.24
CA CYS A 315 -24.05 -27.72 12.64
C CYS A 315 -24.03 -27.67 11.11
N THR A 316 -24.78 -28.55 10.45
CA THR A 316 -24.98 -28.53 9.00
C THR A 316 -26.41 -28.17 8.66
N PHE A 317 -26.62 -27.12 7.86
CA PHE A 317 -27.92 -26.73 7.32
C PHE A 317 -28.00 -27.19 5.85
N ARG A 318 -28.93 -28.12 5.55
CA ARG A 318 -29.09 -28.66 4.18
C ARG A 318 -29.86 -27.73 3.25
N GLU A 319 -30.84 -27.02 3.80
CA GLU A 319 -31.57 -25.97 3.10
C GLU A 319 -31.01 -24.59 3.41
N LYS A 320 -31.43 -23.58 2.64
CA LYS A 320 -31.01 -22.19 2.85
C LYS A 320 -31.46 -21.72 4.23
N LEU A 321 -30.52 -21.27 5.05
CA LEU A 321 -30.86 -20.67 6.34
C LEU A 321 -31.44 -19.27 6.11
N LEU A 322 -32.65 -19.02 6.62
CA LEU A 322 -33.26 -17.69 6.66
C LEU A 322 -33.63 -17.33 8.10
N VAL A 323 -32.90 -16.38 8.67
CA VAL A 323 -33.24 -15.75 9.95
C VAL A 323 -33.77 -14.35 9.63
N SER A 324 -35.02 -14.05 9.98
CA SER A 324 -35.61 -12.76 9.62
C SER A 324 -36.63 -12.25 10.62
N ARG A 325 -36.65 -10.92 10.84
CA ARG A 325 -37.63 -10.21 11.68
C ARG A 325 -37.68 -10.72 13.13
N SER A 326 -36.56 -11.16 13.68
CA SER A 326 -36.43 -11.62 15.06
C SER A 326 -35.53 -10.68 15.86
N ARG A 327 -35.81 -10.57 17.16
CA ARG A 327 -34.98 -9.84 18.13
C ARG A 327 -34.24 -10.83 19.03
N PHE A 328 -32.94 -10.66 19.17
CA PHE A 328 -32.07 -11.40 20.07
C PHE A 328 -31.65 -10.45 21.19
N LYS A 329 -32.01 -10.78 22.42
CA LYS A 329 -31.64 -10.03 23.63
C LYS A 329 -30.19 -10.25 24.06
N GLN A 330 -29.57 -11.27 23.51
CA GLN A 330 -28.15 -11.56 23.68
C GLN A 330 -27.54 -11.89 22.31
N SER A 331 -26.61 -12.85 22.26
CA SER A 331 -25.81 -13.15 21.08
C SER A 331 -26.48 -14.19 20.16
N LEU A 332 -26.16 -14.08 18.87
CA LEU A 332 -26.51 -15.08 17.86
C LEU A 332 -25.22 -15.69 17.31
N ILE A 333 -25.08 -17.01 17.46
CA ILE A 333 -23.79 -17.68 17.30
C ILE A 333 -23.93 -18.89 16.37
N TYR A 334 -23.23 -18.82 15.23
CA TYR A 334 -23.01 -19.90 14.28
C TYR A 334 -21.52 -20.09 14.09
N GLU A 335 -20.98 -21.17 14.63
CA GLU A 335 -19.55 -21.45 14.53
C GLU A 335 -19.27 -22.88 14.11
N LEU A 336 -18.25 -23.08 13.28
CA LEU A 336 -18.00 -24.37 12.61
C LEU A 336 -19.21 -24.91 11.84
N CYS A 337 -20.10 -24.03 11.36
CA CYS A 337 -21.31 -24.44 10.66
C CYS A 337 -21.06 -24.65 9.16
N THR A 338 -21.83 -25.55 8.54
CA THR A 338 -21.85 -25.73 7.08
C THR A 338 -23.23 -25.36 6.54
N PHE A 339 -23.28 -24.43 5.58
CA PHE A 339 -24.50 -23.97 4.92
C PHE A 339 -24.52 -24.43 3.47
N ALA A 340 -25.27 -25.50 3.19
CA ALA A 340 -25.30 -26.14 1.88
C ALA A 340 -25.95 -25.28 0.77
N LYS A 341 -26.84 -24.34 1.13
CA LYS A 341 -27.50 -23.40 0.21
C LYS A 341 -27.41 -21.94 0.67
N GLY A 342 -26.32 -21.61 1.38
CA GLY A 342 -26.06 -20.27 1.91
C GLY A 342 -26.93 -19.88 3.11
N ALA A 343 -26.72 -18.65 3.59
CA ALA A 343 -27.42 -18.10 4.75
C ALA A 343 -27.87 -16.64 4.51
N THR A 344 -29.01 -16.28 5.08
CA THR A 344 -29.56 -14.92 5.01
C THR A 344 -30.06 -14.50 6.40
N PHE A 345 -29.52 -13.39 6.89
CA PHE A 345 -29.97 -12.70 8.09
C PHE A 345 -30.54 -11.35 7.66
N ASN A 346 -31.85 -11.18 7.84
CA ASN A 346 -32.57 -10.05 7.25
C ASN A 346 -33.50 -9.37 8.26
N ASN A 347 -33.29 -8.08 8.50
CA ASN A 347 -34.07 -7.28 9.44
C ASN A 347 -34.11 -7.91 10.85
N ILE A 348 -32.97 -8.38 11.35
CA ILE A 348 -32.85 -8.86 12.74
C ILE A 348 -32.23 -7.81 13.64
N SER A 349 -32.56 -7.85 14.93
CA SER A 349 -31.97 -6.99 15.96
C SER A 349 -31.24 -7.85 16.99
N ILE A 350 -29.98 -7.55 17.28
CA ILE A 350 -29.12 -8.26 18.24
C ILE A 350 -28.61 -7.26 19.27
N GLU A 351 -28.85 -7.50 20.56
CA GLU A 351 -28.41 -6.61 21.65
C GLU A 351 -26.95 -6.84 22.05
N ASP A 352 -26.41 -8.05 21.84
CA ASP A 352 -24.98 -8.35 22.00
C ASP A 352 -24.31 -8.60 20.63
N ASP A 353 -23.66 -9.75 20.43
CA ASP A 353 -22.77 -10.04 19.31
C ASP A 353 -23.38 -11.00 18.27
N LEU A 354 -22.99 -10.85 17.01
CA LEU A 354 -23.21 -11.81 15.93
C LEU A 354 -21.90 -12.53 15.58
N HIS A 355 -21.88 -13.85 15.77
CA HIS A 355 -20.73 -14.70 15.48
C HIS A 355 -21.03 -15.67 14.34
N LEU A 356 -20.24 -15.59 13.27
CA LEU A 356 -20.36 -16.41 12.04
C LEU A 356 -19.01 -17.05 11.66
N SER A 357 -18.22 -17.50 12.64
CA SER A 357 -16.80 -17.86 12.42
C SER A 357 -16.61 -19.35 12.10
N TYR A 358 -15.51 -19.71 11.44
CA TYR A 358 -15.10 -21.07 11.09
C TYR A 358 -16.11 -21.85 10.23
N SER A 359 -17.00 -21.14 9.53
CA SER A 359 -18.15 -21.69 8.82
C SER A 359 -17.92 -21.73 7.29
N ASP A 360 -18.64 -22.61 6.62
CA ASP A 360 -18.57 -22.81 5.16
C ASP A 360 -19.91 -22.49 4.51
N PHE A 361 -19.90 -21.58 3.55
CA PHE A 361 -21.08 -21.04 2.87
C PHE A 361 -21.04 -21.39 1.38
N LYS A 362 -21.78 -22.42 0.97
CA LYS A 362 -21.77 -22.91 -0.43
C LYS A 362 -22.44 -21.98 -1.45
N GLU A 363 -23.37 -21.13 -1.01
CA GLU A 363 -24.05 -20.16 -1.90
C GLU A 363 -23.97 -18.72 -1.36
N GLY A 364 -23.03 -18.43 -0.47
CA GLY A 364 -22.79 -17.09 0.09
C GLY A 364 -23.53 -16.76 1.39
N LEU A 365 -23.30 -15.55 1.87
CA LEU A 365 -23.84 -14.99 3.11
C LEU A 365 -24.40 -13.60 2.85
N TYR A 366 -25.65 -13.38 3.27
CA TYR A 366 -26.32 -12.09 3.16
C TYR A 366 -26.76 -11.56 4.52
N LEU A 367 -26.24 -10.38 4.89
CA LEU A 367 -26.61 -9.62 6.08
C LEU A 367 -27.27 -8.32 5.63
N ALA A 368 -28.60 -8.23 5.72
CA ALA A 368 -29.37 -7.10 5.21
C ALA A 368 -30.28 -6.46 6.26
N GLY A 369 -30.22 -5.13 6.41
CA GLY A 369 -31.14 -4.38 7.27
C GLY A 369 -31.02 -4.72 8.76
N ASN A 370 -29.87 -5.25 9.21
CA ASN A 370 -29.73 -5.75 10.57
C ASN A 370 -29.25 -4.65 11.52
N LYS A 371 -29.68 -4.74 12.78
CA LYS A 371 -29.17 -3.92 13.88
C LYS A 371 -28.42 -4.82 14.87
N CYS A 372 -27.12 -4.60 15.07
CA CYS A 372 -26.33 -5.31 16.07
C CYS A 372 -25.68 -4.29 17.00
N SER A 373 -25.94 -4.35 18.30
CA SER A 373 -25.38 -3.35 19.24
C SER A 373 -23.94 -3.70 19.63
N GLY A 374 -23.54 -4.96 19.51
CA GLY A 374 -22.19 -5.47 19.73
C GLY A 374 -21.39 -5.64 18.43
N TYR A 375 -20.55 -6.66 18.42
CA TYR A 375 -19.64 -7.00 17.32
C TYR A 375 -20.29 -7.89 16.27
N VAL A 376 -19.89 -7.71 15.01
CA VAL A 376 -20.14 -8.70 13.94
C VAL A 376 -18.83 -9.36 13.55
N LYS A 377 -18.71 -10.67 13.79
CA LYS A 377 -17.48 -11.44 13.56
C LYS A 377 -17.70 -12.52 12.51
N CYS A 378 -16.97 -12.41 11.41
CA CYS A 378 -16.97 -13.33 10.27
C CYS A 378 -15.52 -13.75 9.98
N GLN A 379 -15.03 -14.79 10.65
CA GLN A 379 -13.61 -15.17 10.59
C GLN A 379 -13.42 -16.60 10.10
N VAL A 380 -12.34 -16.85 9.35
CA VAL A 380 -11.91 -18.20 8.94
C VAL A 380 -13.04 -18.91 8.20
N ASN A 381 -13.55 -18.27 7.16
CA ASN A 381 -14.72 -18.75 6.42
C ASN A 381 -14.33 -19.10 4.99
N THR A 382 -14.91 -20.19 4.49
CA THR A 382 -14.88 -20.51 3.05
C THR A 382 -16.24 -20.14 2.47
N MET A 383 -16.25 -19.43 1.35
CA MET A 383 -17.45 -18.95 0.70
C MET A 383 -17.37 -19.21 -0.80
N GLN A 384 -18.28 -20.00 -1.34
CA GLN A 384 -18.34 -20.25 -2.79
C GLN A 384 -19.22 -19.21 -3.53
N GLY A 385 -19.98 -18.40 -2.78
CA GLY A 385 -20.80 -17.32 -3.32
C GLY A 385 -20.39 -15.96 -2.74
N LYS A 386 -21.23 -14.94 -2.96
CA LYS A 386 -20.94 -13.58 -2.49
C LYS A 386 -21.09 -13.41 -0.97
N LEU A 387 -20.27 -12.53 -0.40
CA LEU A 387 -20.50 -11.94 0.92
C LEU A 387 -21.13 -10.56 0.71
N ASN A 388 -22.36 -10.38 1.18
CA ASN A 388 -23.05 -9.10 1.03
C ASN A 388 -23.54 -8.57 2.38
N LEU A 389 -23.08 -7.38 2.75
CA LEU A 389 -23.50 -6.59 3.90
C LEU A 389 -24.22 -5.34 3.39
N GLU A 390 -25.53 -5.27 3.62
CA GLU A 390 -26.37 -4.21 3.09
C GLU A 390 -27.24 -3.58 4.19
N ASP A 391 -27.32 -2.25 4.24
CA ASP A 391 -28.24 -1.53 5.14
C ASP A 391 -28.11 -1.89 6.64
N ASN A 392 -26.91 -2.26 7.12
CA ASN A 392 -26.74 -2.65 8.53
C ASN A 392 -26.34 -1.46 9.42
N VAL A 393 -26.78 -1.51 10.68
CA VAL A 393 -26.36 -0.59 11.75
C VAL A 393 -25.68 -1.39 12.86
N ILE A 394 -24.39 -1.12 13.09
CA ILE A 394 -23.53 -1.92 13.97
C ILE A 394 -22.90 -1.01 15.03
N GLY A 395 -23.15 -1.31 16.30
CA GLY A 395 -22.77 -0.47 17.43
C GLY A 395 -21.31 -0.59 17.86
N ARG A 396 -20.58 -1.59 17.37
CA ARG A 396 -19.13 -1.79 17.59
C ARG A 396 -18.42 -2.14 16.27
N ASP A 397 -17.46 -3.06 16.31
CA ASP A 397 -16.61 -3.38 15.17
C ASP A 397 -17.19 -4.51 14.32
N VAL A 398 -16.85 -4.46 13.04
CA VAL A 398 -17.04 -5.55 12.08
C VAL A 398 -15.69 -6.13 11.73
N LEU A 399 -15.53 -7.43 11.93
CA LEU A 399 -14.30 -8.15 11.62
C LEU A 399 -14.56 -9.26 10.63
N ILE A 400 -14.13 -9.03 9.38
CA ILE A 400 -14.08 -10.03 8.32
C ILE A 400 -12.61 -10.43 8.17
N LYS A 401 -12.28 -11.67 8.54
CA LYS A 401 -10.89 -12.15 8.56
C LYS A 401 -10.74 -13.54 7.96
N SER A 402 -9.65 -13.81 7.24
CA SER A 402 -9.32 -15.14 6.71
C SER A 402 -10.49 -15.71 5.89
N LEU A 403 -10.96 -14.93 4.93
CA LEU A 403 -12.07 -15.29 4.04
C LEU A 403 -11.52 -15.67 2.68
N ASN A 404 -12.01 -16.77 2.12
CA ASN A 404 -11.83 -17.07 0.70
C ASN A 404 -13.20 -17.11 0.03
N SER A 405 -13.38 -16.22 -0.94
CA SER A 405 -14.62 -16.07 -1.70
C SER A 405 -14.38 -16.37 -3.17
N ASP A 406 -15.16 -17.28 -3.74
CA ASP A 406 -15.19 -17.52 -5.19
C ASP A 406 -15.91 -16.38 -5.95
N ASP A 407 -16.53 -15.44 -5.24
CA ASP A 407 -17.34 -14.34 -5.78
C ASP A 407 -17.05 -13.04 -5.02
N ASN A 408 -17.92 -12.05 -5.14
CA ASN A 408 -17.74 -10.68 -4.70
C ASN A 408 -17.88 -10.48 -3.18
N LEU A 409 -17.15 -9.51 -2.65
CA LEU A 409 -17.44 -8.83 -1.39
C LEU A 409 -18.21 -7.54 -1.69
N ILE A 410 -19.38 -7.38 -1.11
CA ILE A 410 -20.21 -6.17 -1.24
C ILE A 410 -20.52 -5.64 0.16
N ILE A 411 -20.16 -4.38 0.39
CA ILE A 411 -20.49 -3.62 1.60
C ILE A 411 -21.19 -2.36 1.11
N TYR A 412 -22.52 -2.32 1.24
CA TYR A 412 -23.36 -1.26 0.71
C TYR A 412 -24.20 -0.62 1.81
N HIS A 413 -24.09 0.70 1.99
CA HIS A 413 -24.93 1.48 2.89
C HIS A 413 -24.93 0.95 4.34
N ASN A 414 -23.74 0.82 4.94
CA ASN A 414 -23.59 0.35 6.33
C ASN A 414 -23.15 1.51 7.24
N ASP A 415 -23.71 1.53 8.45
CA ASP A 415 -23.33 2.44 9.52
C ASP A 415 -22.69 1.65 10.66
N ILE A 416 -21.37 1.76 10.78
CA ILE A 416 -20.54 1.03 11.76
C ILE A 416 -19.97 2.05 12.74
N ALA A 417 -20.47 2.08 13.97
CA ALA A 417 -19.99 3.02 14.98
C ALA A 417 -18.52 2.78 15.38
N GLY A 418 -18.02 1.55 15.17
CA GLY A 418 -16.63 1.17 15.38
C GLY A 418 -15.85 0.94 14.07
N TYR A 419 -14.95 -0.02 14.10
CA TYR A 419 -13.96 -0.25 13.03
C TYR A 419 -14.46 -1.32 12.08
N LEU A 420 -14.24 -1.13 10.78
CA LEU A 420 -14.34 -2.20 9.79
C LEU A 420 -12.95 -2.76 9.50
N PHE A 421 -12.76 -4.03 9.84
CA PHE A 421 -11.54 -4.77 9.56
C PHE A 421 -11.79 -5.79 8.45
N LEU A 422 -11.10 -5.61 7.33
CA LEU A 422 -11.00 -6.56 6.23
C LEU A 422 -9.57 -7.10 6.22
N LYS A 423 -9.39 -8.34 6.68
CA LYS A 423 -8.05 -8.90 6.88
C LYS A 423 -7.87 -10.27 6.25
N GLN A 424 -6.79 -10.52 5.53
CA GLN A 424 -6.47 -11.87 5.02
C GLN A 424 -7.58 -12.40 4.11
N LEU A 425 -8.05 -11.58 3.16
CA LEU A 425 -9.14 -11.96 2.26
C LEU A 425 -8.58 -12.35 0.89
N HIS A 426 -9.13 -13.40 0.30
CA HIS A 426 -8.86 -13.77 -1.09
C HIS A 426 -10.18 -13.84 -1.84
N LEU A 427 -10.35 -12.96 -2.84
CA LEU A 427 -11.59 -12.80 -3.59
C LEU A 427 -11.31 -13.08 -5.07
N LYS A 428 -11.97 -14.10 -5.64
CA LYS A 428 -11.96 -14.32 -7.10
C LYS A 428 -12.81 -13.30 -7.86
N GLY A 429 -13.75 -12.66 -7.16
CA GLY A 429 -14.59 -11.58 -7.66
C GLY A 429 -14.01 -10.19 -7.39
N LYS A 430 -14.89 -9.19 -7.35
CA LYS A 430 -14.61 -7.81 -6.95
C LYS A 430 -14.84 -7.56 -5.46
N ALA A 431 -14.25 -6.49 -4.95
CA ALA A 431 -14.57 -5.91 -3.65
C ALA A 431 -15.17 -4.52 -3.85
N ASP A 432 -16.40 -4.32 -3.38
CA ASP A 432 -17.20 -3.12 -3.59
C ASP A 432 -17.65 -2.57 -2.23
N ILE A 433 -17.03 -1.47 -1.81
CA ILE A 433 -17.33 -0.77 -0.56
C ILE A 433 -17.95 0.58 -0.94
N ASN A 434 -19.24 0.74 -0.70
CA ASN A 434 -19.98 1.92 -1.12
C ASN A 434 -20.92 2.41 -0.02
N MET A 435 -20.98 3.73 0.17
CA MET A 435 -21.81 4.36 1.20
C MET A 435 -21.52 3.81 2.61
N LEU A 436 -20.24 3.61 2.92
CA LEU A 436 -19.80 3.18 4.25
C LEU A 436 -19.66 4.40 5.17
N ASN A 437 -20.29 4.37 6.34
CA ASN A 437 -19.94 5.21 7.47
C ASN A 437 -19.26 4.34 8.53
N ALA A 438 -17.99 4.62 8.86
CA ALA A 438 -17.23 3.88 9.86
C ALA A 438 -16.32 4.79 10.67
N ASP A 439 -15.97 4.39 11.90
CA ASP A 439 -14.93 5.11 12.65
C ASP A 439 -13.57 4.95 11.95
N ALA A 440 -13.20 3.72 11.59
CA ALA A 440 -11.98 3.44 10.82
C ALA A 440 -12.19 2.27 9.85
N LEU A 441 -11.41 2.26 8.75
CA LEU A 441 -11.37 1.15 7.80
C LEU A 441 -9.93 0.63 7.68
N THR A 442 -9.73 -0.64 8.03
CA THR A 442 -8.47 -1.34 7.83
C THR A 442 -8.63 -2.43 6.79
N ILE A 443 -7.89 -2.30 5.69
CA ILE A 443 -7.71 -3.32 4.66
C ILE A 443 -6.28 -3.83 4.77
N GLU A 444 -6.13 -5.09 5.16
CA GLU A 444 -4.84 -5.68 5.45
C GLU A 444 -4.71 -7.05 4.82
N ASP A 445 -3.69 -7.27 4.00
CA ASP A 445 -3.41 -8.60 3.44
C ASP A 445 -4.61 -9.13 2.64
N ILE A 446 -4.98 -8.42 1.57
CA ILE A 446 -6.13 -8.78 0.72
C ILE A 446 -5.66 -8.99 -0.71
N ALA A 447 -6.18 -10.03 -1.36
CA ALA A 447 -6.02 -10.27 -2.80
C ALA A 447 -7.39 -10.26 -3.50
N VAL A 448 -7.53 -9.44 -4.54
CA VAL A 448 -8.76 -9.27 -5.34
C VAL A 448 -8.45 -9.51 -6.81
N MET A 449 -9.11 -10.50 -7.41
CA MET A 449 -8.81 -10.96 -8.78
C MET A 449 -9.53 -10.17 -9.88
N GLN A 450 -10.56 -9.38 -9.55
CA GLN A 450 -11.24 -8.50 -10.50
C GLN A 450 -10.94 -7.03 -10.16
N SER A 451 -11.88 -6.30 -9.56
CA SER A 451 -11.70 -4.86 -9.24
C SER A 451 -11.91 -4.56 -7.77
N MET A 452 -11.37 -3.42 -7.32
CA MET A 452 -11.56 -2.87 -5.98
C MET A 452 -12.20 -1.48 -6.08
N GLU A 453 -13.33 -1.26 -5.42
CA GLU A 453 -14.01 0.02 -5.37
C GLU A 453 -14.24 0.46 -3.91
N ILE A 454 -13.82 1.68 -3.58
CA ILE A 454 -14.21 2.37 -2.34
C ILE A 454 -14.85 3.69 -2.74
N THR A 455 -16.17 3.80 -2.55
CA THR A 455 -16.95 4.94 -3.05
C THR A 455 -17.89 5.52 -1.99
N ASN A 456 -18.14 6.82 -2.08
CA ASN A 456 -19.13 7.55 -1.26
C ASN A 456 -19.03 7.28 0.25
N SER A 457 -17.80 7.11 0.76
CA SER A 457 -17.56 6.61 2.11
C SER A 457 -17.06 7.71 3.04
N LEU A 458 -17.54 7.70 4.29
CA LEU A 458 -17.12 8.58 5.36
C LEU A 458 -16.39 7.75 6.42
N ILE A 459 -15.10 8.02 6.57
CA ILE A 459 -14.23 7.40 7.57
C ILE A 459 -13.82 8.47 8.58
N ASN A 460 -14.31 8.36 9.81
CA ASN A 460 -14.14 9.42 10.82
C ASN A 460 -12.73 9.50 11.43
N ASN A 461 -11.91 8.48 11.19
CA ASN A 461 -10.54 8.37 11.63
C ASN A 461 -9.66 7.89 10.46
N ASP A 462 -8.97 6.75 10.58
CA ASP A 462 -7.97 6.33 9.60
C ASP A 462 -8.52 5.33 8.55
N LEU A 463 -8.07 5.51 7.31
CA LEU A 463 -8.14 4.50 6.24
C LEU A 463 -6.74 3.90 6.05
N SER A 464 -6.54 2.68 6.53
CA SER A 464 -5.27 1.96 6.43
C SER A 464 -5.38 0.78 5.48
N ILE A 465 -4.76 0.91 4.31
CA ILE A 465 -4.60 -0.12 3.28
C ILE A 465 -3.15 -0.59 3.31
N THR A 466 -2.94 -1.88 3.60
CA THR A 466 -1.60 -2.46 3.70
C THR A 466 -1.57 -3.85 3.12
N ARG A 467 -0.60 -4.15 2.25
CA ARG A 467 -0.47 -5.49 1.62
C ARG A 467 -1.72 -5.87 0.83
N MET A 468 -2.22 -4.95 0.01
CA MET A 468 -3.32 -5.23 -0.90
C MET A 468 -2.78 -5.61 -2.28
N GLN A 469 -3.31 -6.65 -2.90
CA GLN A 469 -3.05 -7.03 -4.28
C GLN A 469 -4.36 -6.98 -5.07
N VAL A 470 -4.39 -6.21 -6.16
CA VAL A 470 -5.56 -6.13 -7.05
C VAL A 470 -5.12 -6.38 -8.49
N LYS A 471 -5.82 -7.29 -9.18
CA LYS A 471 -5.48 -7.65 -10.56
C LYS A 471 -6.07 -6.72 -11.62
N GLY A 472 -7.28 -6.23 -11.41
CA GLY A 472 -7.91 -5.23 -12.27
C GLY A 472 -7.95 -3.86 -11.61
N GLU A 473 -8.81 -2.99 -12.12
CA GLU A 473 -8.88 -1.59 -11.71
C GLU A 473 -9.16 -1.40 -10.22
N THR A 474 -8.51 -0.39 -9.63
CA THR A 474 -8.78 0.09 -8.27
C THR A 474 -9.27 1.52 -8.30
N ASN A 475 -10.48 1.77 -7.81
CA ASN A 475 -11.12 3.08 -7.83
C ASN A 475 -11.48 3.56 -6.41
N PHE A 476 -11.02 4.76 -6.04
CA PHE A 476 -11.39 5.43 -4.80
C PHE A 476 -12.09 6.76 -5.11
N TRP A 477 -13.42 6.82 -4.98
CA TRP A 477 -14.22 8.00 -5.37
C TRP A 477 -15.03 8.57 -4.22
N PHE A 478 -15.15 9.91 -4.15
CA PHE A 478 -16.03 10.60 -3.18
C PHE A 478 -15.87 10.08 -1.74
N THR A 479 -14.63 9.87 -1.33
CA THR A 479 -14.30 9.30 -0.02
C THR A 479 -13.71 10.39 0.85
N LYS A 480 -14.23 10.51 2.07
CA LYS A 480 -13.72 11.46 3.07
C LYS A 480 -13.14 10.69 4.24
N VAL A 481 -11.88 10.98 4.55
CA VAL A 481 -11.11 10.38 5.65
C VAL A 481 -10.71 11.50 6.60
N ASP A 482 -11.32 11.60 7.77
CA ASP A 482 -11.02 12.68 8.73
C ASP A 482 -9.62 12.54 9.37
N GLY A 483 -9.02 11.34 9.32
CA GLY A 483 -7.68 11.03 9.81
C GLY A 483 -6.62 10.84 8.71
N LEU A 484 -5.79 9.81 8.89
CA LEU A 484 -4.72 9.41 7.98
C LEU A 484 -5.24 8.47 6.89
N LEU A 485 -4.90 8.78 5.64
CA LEU A 485 -4.90 7.81 4.56
C LEU A 485 -3.51 7.16 4.46
N LYS A 486 -3.46 5.84 4.65
CA LYS A 486 -2.24 5.06 4.51
C LYS A 486 -2.44 3.99 3.45
N LEU A 487 -1.72 4.09 2.33
CA LEU A 487 -1.64 3.07 1.30
C LEU A 487 -0.19 2.62 1.19
N ILE A 488 0.13 1.45 1.75
CA ILE A 488 1.50 0.96 1.77
C ILE A 488 1.63 -0.48 1.36
N ARG A 489 2.78 -0.84 0.77
CA ARG A 489 3.16 -2.24 0.54
C ARG A 489 2.15 -3.01 -0.32
N SER A 490 1.58 -2.36 -1.33
CA SER A 490 0.49 -2.90 -2.13
C SER A 490 0.91 -3.06 -3.60
N LYS A 491 0.29 -4.01 -4.30
CA LYS A 491 0.56 -4.29 -5.72
C LYS A 491 -0.73 -4.17 -6.53
N PHE A 492 -0.63 -3.52 -7.68
CA PHE A 492 -1.76 -3.27 -8.57
C PHE A 492 -1.34 -3.65 -9.99
N GLU A 493 -1.99 -4.65 -10.57
CA GLU A 493 -1.68 -5.13 -11.94
C GLU A 493 -2.37 -4.28 -13.02
N ASP A 494 -3.20 -3.32 -12.62
CA ASP A 494 -3.94 -2.41 -13.49
C ASP A 494 -3.98 -0.99 -12.88
N THR A 495 -4.82 -0.12 -13.43
CA THR A 495 -4.95 1.30 -13.11
C THR A 495 -5.46 1.53 -11.68
N ILE A 496 -4.85 2.51 -11.01
CA ILE A 496 -5.35 3.09 -9.76
C ILE A 496 -5.90 4.48 -10.05
N ALA A 497 -7.17 4.68 -9.74
CA ALA A 497 -7.88 5.93 -10.00
C ALA A 497 -8.51 6.47 -8.71
N VAL A 498 -8.01 7.62 -8.25
CA VAL A 498 -8.42 8.30 -7.03
C VAL A 498 -9.02 9.64 -7.39
N TYR A 499 -10.31 9.84 -7.09
CA TYR A 499 -11.04 11.04 -7.45
C TYR A 499 -11.83 11.58 -6.25
N PHE A 500 -11.79 12.89 -6.03
CA PHE A 500 -12.57 13.53 -4.96
C PHE A 500 -12.31 12.90 -3.58
N LEU A 501 -11.03 12.60 -3.29
CA LEU A 501 -10.59 12.09 -2.00
C LEU A 501 -10.21 13.26 -1.09
N GLU A 502 -10.76 13.27 0.12
CA GLU A 502 -10.41 14.25 1.17
C GLU A 502 -9.74 13.55 2.34
N SER A 503 -8.58 14.06 2.78
CA SER A 503 -7.92 13.59 4.00
C SER A 503 -7.06 14.64 4.68
N LYS A 504 -6.56 14.36 5.89
CA LYS A 504 -5.56 15.22 6.55
C LYS A 504 -4.14 14.91 6.08
N LEU A 505 -3.75 13.64 6.26
CA LEU A 505 -2.41 13.14 5.96
C LEU A 505 -2.52 11.98 4.97
N ASN A 506 -1.56 11.89 4.06
CA ASN A 506 -1.50 10.82 3.06
C ASN A 506 -0.11 10.24 3.00
N ILE A 507 -0.03 8.92 3.13
CA ILE A 507 1.20 8.16 2.97
C ILE A 507 0.93 7.11 1.90
N ILE A 508 1.59 7.26 0.75
CA ILE A 508 1.60 6.33 -0.37
C ILE A 508 3.02 5.81 -0.51
N ALA A 509 3.30 4.59 -0.04
CA ALA A 509 4.67 4.13 -0.01
C ALA A 509 4.87 2.64 -0.25
N ASN A 510 5.95 2.29 -0.92
CA ASN A 510 6.28 0.91 -1.28
C ASN A 510 5.17 0.23 -2.08
N ILE A 511 4.51 0.95 -3.00
CA ILE A 511 3.53 0.35 -3.90
C ILE A 511 4.13 0.10 -5.29
N ASP A 512 3.64 -0.96 -5.92
CA ASP A 512 4.00 -1.39 -7.26
C ASP A 512 2.74 -1.35 -8.14
N VAL A 513 2.76 -0.55 -9.20
CA VAL A 513 1.61 -0.32 -10.08
C VAL A 513 2.01 -0.56 -11.53
N ALA A 514 1.47 -1.62 -12.12
CA ALA A 514 1.70 -1.97 -13.51
C ALA A 514 0.96 -1.03 -14.48
N GLY A 515 -0.24 -0.57 -14.09
CA GLY A 515 -1.06 0.36 -14.87
C GLY A 515 -0.79 1.84 -14.60
N GLU A 516 -1.74 2.69 -14.97
CA GLU A 516 -1.69 4.12 -14.74
C GLU A 516 -2.07 4.47 -13.29
N VAL A 517 -1.51 5.56 -12.77
CA VAL A 517 -1.85 6.11 -11.45
C VAL A 517 -2.44 7.49 -11.63
N LYS A 518 -3.70 7.68 -11.22
CA LYS A 518 -4.43 8.94 -11.36
C LYS A 518 -4.93 9.41 -10.02
N PHE A 519 -4.48 10.58 -9.58
CA PHE A 519 -5.10 11.33 -8.48
C PHE A 519 -5.67 12.62 -9.03
N ASN A 520 -6.97 12.83 -8.89
CA ASN A 520 -7.62 14.01 -9.40
C ASN A 520 -8.62 14.61 -8.42
N SER A 521 -8.66 15.94 -8.33
CA SER A 521 -9.64 16.68 -7.51
C SER A 521 -9.59 16.28 -6.04
N CYS A 522 -8.37 16.02 -5.52
CA CYS A 522 -8.14 15.57 -4.15
C CYS A 522 -7.75 16.73 -3.23
N THR A 523 -8.17 16.67 -1.96
CA THR A 523 -7.85 17.68 -0.95
C THR A 523 -7.17 17.04 0.26
N PHE A 524 -5.95 17.47 0.54
CA PHE A 524 -5.08 16.93 1.58
C PHE A 524 -4.67 18.04 2.53
N SER A 525 -5.42 18.19 3.63
CA SER A 525 -5.33 19.40 4.45
C SER A 525 -4.01 19.61 5.20
N GLN A 526 -3.07 18.65 5.20
CA GLN A 526 -1.74 18.83 5.83
C GLN A 526 -0.57 18.36 4.98
N GLN A 527 -0.49 17.07 4.63
CA GLN A 527 0.71 16.55 3.95
C GLN A 527 0.38 15.34 3.08
N THR A 528 1.09 15.26 1.96
CA THR A 528 1.16 14.07 1.10
C THR A 528 2.59 13.61 0.97
N LEU A 529 2.86 12.35 1.31
CA LEU A 529 4.13 11.67 1.14
C LEU A 529 3.94 10.51 0.16
N THR A 530 4.62 10.58 -0.98
CA THR A 530 4.70 9.52 -1.98
C THR A 530 6.15 9.06 -2.10
N ASN A 531 6.46 7.88 -1.55
CA ASN A 531 7.85 7.45 -1.38
C ASN A 531 8.10 5.98 -1.76
N ARG A 532 9.22 5.69 -2.44
CA ARG A 532 9.68 4.33 -2.76
C ARG A 532 8.67 3.50 -3.56
N ASN A 533 8.03 4.11 -4.56
CA ASN A 533 7.05 3.43 -5.40
C ASN A 533 7.62 3.07 -6.77
N LEU A 534 7.09 1.99 -7.35
CA LEU A 534 7.37 1.53 -8.70
C LEU A 534 6.12 1.78 -9.56
N PHE A 535 6.22 2.72 -10.50
CA PHE A 535 5.12 3.09 -11.39
C PHE A 535 5.49 2.75 -12.83
N HIS A 536 4.88 1.71 -13.38
CA HIS A 536 5.15 1.25 -14.75
C HIS A 536 4.40 2.07 -15.82
N GLY A 537 3.19 2.54 -15.51
CA GLY A 537 2.42 3.43 -16.38
C GLY A 537 2.63 4.92 -16.09
N GLU A 538 1.77 5.75 -16.67
CA GLU A 538 1.73 7.18 -16.42
C GLU A 538 1.34 7.47 -14.96
N PHE A 539 2.02 8.43 -14.34
CA PHE A 539 1.70 8.95 -13.03
C PHE A 539 1.13 10.36 -13.18
N ASN A 540 -0.17 10.52 -12.92
CA ASN A 540 -0.88 11.79 -13.06
C ASN A 540 -1.45 12.27 -11.72
N TRP A 541 -1.04 13.49 -11.35
CA TRP A 541 -1.53 14.23 -10.21
C TRP A 541 -2.17 15.53 -10.68
N GLY A 542 -3.49 15.53 -10.81
CA GLY A 542 -4.27 16.66 -11.32
C GLY A 542 -5.13 17.31 -10.24
N THR A 543 -5.24 18.64 -10.27
CA THR A 543 -6.21 19.39 -9.45
C THR A 543 -6.16 19.00 -7.97
N MET A 544 -5.02 19.20 -7.31
CA MET A 544 -4.89 18.87 -5.89
C MET A 544 -4.69 20.12 -5.02
N GLN A 545 -5.28 20.10 -3.83
CA GLN A 545 -5.01 21.07 -2.78
C GLN A 545 -4.28 20.35 -1.65
N THR A 546 -3.05 20.75 -1.34
CA THR A 546 -2.28 20.19 -0.22
C THR A 546 -1.42 21.24 0.44
N HIS A 547 -1.10 21.16 1.74
CA HIS A 547 -0.15 22.12 2.32
C HIS A 547 1.29 21.77 1.92
N ASN A 548 1.70 20.52 2.12
CA ASN A 548 3.04 20.04 1.74
C ASN A 548 2.94 18.78 0.89
N LEU A 549 3.80 18.69 -0.11
CA LEU A 549 3.90 17.55 -1.00
C LEU A 549 5.35 17.07 -1.09
N PHE A 550 5.55 15.78 -0.85
CA PHE A 550 6.83 15.10 -0.97
C PHE A 550 6.70 13.92 -1.92
N LEU A 551 7.48 13.96 -3.01
CA LEU A 551 7.64 12.86 -3.97
C LEU A 551 9.11 12.44 -3.94
N SER A 552 9.42 11.29 -3.34
CA SER A 552 10.82 10.90 -3.10
C SER A 552 11.13 9.44 -3.37
N ASP A 553 12.31 9.10 -3.88
CA ASP A 553 12.76 7.72 -4.11
C ASP A 553 11.84 6.89 -5.04
N ASN A 554 11.07 7.52 -5.94
CA ASN A 554 10.18 6.79 -6.84
C ASN A 554 10.86 6.46 -8.16
N TYR A 555 10.46 5.34 -8.76
CA TYR A 555 10.87 4.96 -10.11
C TYR A 555 9.65 4.94 -11.02
N ILE A 556 9.64 5.81 -12.03
CA ILE A 556 8.51 6.05 -12.92
C ILE A 556 8.96 5.75 -14.35
N PHE A 557 8.41 4.69 -14.95
CA PHE A 557 8.82 4.24 -16.28
C PHE A 557 8.27 5.11 -17.41
N ASP A 558 7.07 5.66 -17.22
CA ASP A 558 6.49 6.61 -18.18
C ASP A 558 6.63 8.05 -17.66
N THR A 559 5.65 8.89 -17.98
CA THR A 559 5.63 10.32 -17.70
C THR A 559 5.02 10.56 -16.32
N ALA A 560 5.66 11.40 -15.52
CA ALA A 560 5.07 11.98 -14.32
C ALA A 560 4.49 13.35 -14.67
N GLU A 561 3.18 13.48 -14.63
CA GLU A 561 2.46 14.71 -14.92
C GLU A 561 1.79 15.24 -13.66
N ILE A 562 2.12 16.48 -13.30
CA ILE A 562 1.58 17.17 -12.14
C ILE A 562 0.95 18.48 -12.63
N GLU A 563 -0.35 18.65 -12.44
CA GLU A 563 -1.06 19.83 -12.94
C GLU A 563 -2.07 20.42 -11.96
N ASN A 564 -2.26 21.73 -12.05
CA ASN A 564 -3.28 22.46 -11.31
C ASN A 564 -3.18 22.26 -9.78
N ILE A 565 -1.96 22.28 -9.25
CA ILE A 565 -1.69 22.08 -7.82
C ILE A 565 -1.69 23.42 -7.09
N GLN A 566 -2.28 23.42 -5.89
CA GLN A 566 -2.14 24.48 -4.90
C GLN A 566 -1.46 23.90 -3.66
N ALA A 567 -0.23 24.37 -3.37
CA ALA A 567 0.51 23.97 -2.18
C ALA A 567 1.45 25.04 -1.64
N LEU A 568 1.88 24.90 -0.38
CA LEU A 568 2.95 25.75 0.17
C LEU A 568 4.30 25.25 -0.32
N ASN A 569 4.66 24.01 0.03
CA ASN A 569 5.96 23.45 -0.33
C ASN A 569 5.82 22.20 -1.17
N TYR A 570 6.61 22.13 -2.23
CA TYR A 570 6.71 21.00 -3.14
C TYR A 570 8.16 20.51 -3.19
N THR A 571 8.42 19.31 -2.69
CA THR A 571 9.76 18.68 -2.76
C THR A 571 9.71 17.40 -3.58
N ILE A 572 10.56 17.32 -4.60
CA ILE A 572 10.75 16.16 -5.48
C ILE A 572 12.23 15.76 -5.39
N ASP A 573 12.52 14.65 -4.73
CA ASP A 573 13.89 14.27 -4.34
C ASP A 573 14.23 12.83 -4.73
N ASP A 574 15.42 12.59 -5.26
CA ASP A 574 15.96 11.25 -5.54
C ASP A 574 15.02 10.35 -6.38
N ASN A 575 14.25 10.91 -7.32
CA ASN A 575 13.39 10.13 -8.21
C ASN A 575 14.09 9.79 -9.54
N ALA A 576 13.69 8.67 -10.13
CA ALA A 576 14.09 8.26 -11.48
C ALA A 576 12.89 8.27 -12.42
N PHE A 577 12.90 9.16 -13.41
CA PHE A 577 11.90 9.28 -14.46
C PHE A 577 12.47 8.74 -15.78
N VAL A 578 12.09 7.53 -16.19
CA VAL A 578 12.61 6.93 -17.43
C VAL A 578 12.19 7.74 -18.66
N LYS A 579 11.02 8.38 -18.65
CA LYS A 579 10.64 9.34 -19.69
C LYS A 579 10.88 10.76 -19.22
N GLY A 580 9.99 11.32 -18.40
CA GLY A 580 10.17 12.69 -17.91
C GLY A 580 9.17 13.12 -16.86
N LEU A 581 9.39 14.34 -16.36
CA LEU A 581 8.56 15.02 -15.37
C LEU A 581 8.03 16.32 -15.98
N GLU A 582 6.72 16.53 -15.94
CA GLU A 582 6.08 17.80 -16.28
C GLU A 582 5.25 18.33 -15.11
N ILE A 583 5.51 19.59 -14.73
CA ILE A 583 4.75 20.32 -13.72
C ILE A 583 4.16 21.55 -14.38
N LYS A 584 2.82 21.67 -14.36
CA LYS A 584 2.15 22.77 -15.06
C LYS A 584 0.99 23.42 -14.30
N ASN A 585 0.70 24.67 -14.65
CA ASN A 585 -0.47 25.43 -14.20
C ASN A 585 -0.65 25.46 -12.67
N SER A 586 0.45 25.53 -11.91
CA SER A 586 0.43 25.34 -10.45
C SER A 586 0.84 26.61 -9.70
N HIS A 587 0.27 26.79 -8.51
CA HIS A 587 0.56 27.90 -7.59
C HIS A 587 1.18 27.35 -6.30
N LEU A 588 2.46 27.66 -6.10
CA LEU A 588 3.29 27.05 -5.05
C LEU A 588 4.06 28.14 -4.31
N SER A 589 4.22 28.11 -2.99
CA SER A 589 5.19 29.04 -2.37
C SER A 589 6.62 28.68 -2.78
N GLU A 590 6.96 27.39 -2.72
CA GLU A 590 8.31 26.91 -3.05
C GLU A 590 8.26 25.58 -3.82
N ILE A 591 9.17 25.43 -4.78
CA ILE A 591 9.43 24.15 -5.46
C ILE A 591 10.91 23.77 -5.39
N LYS A 592 11.20 22.54 -4.96
CA LYS A 592 12.53 21.95 -4.83
C LYS A 592 12.61 20.65 -5.61
N LEU A 593 13.50 20.60 -6.60
CA LEU A 593 13.82 19.41 -7.40
C LEU A 593 15.29 19.06 -7.14
N ASN A 594 15.53 18.01 -6.36
CA ASN A 594 16.86 17.62 -5.93
C ASN A 594 17.21 16.20 -6.42
N ASN A 595 18.43 16.03 -6.92
CA ASN A 595 19.02 14.73 -7.22
C ASN A 595 18.18 13.81 -8.13
N ASN A 596 17.29 14.36 -8.95
CA ASN A 596 16.45 13.56 -9.82
C ASN A 596 17.19 13.15 -11.08
N PHE A 597 16.87 11.97 -11.58
CA PHE A 597 17.34 11.47 -12.87
C PHE A 597 16.18 11.43 -13.87
N ALA A 598 16.39 11.92 -15.09
CA ALA A 598 15.46 11.69 -16.19
C ALA A 598 16.17 11.45 -17.53
N LEU A 599 15.63 10.57 -18.36
CA LEU A 599 16.20 10.35 -19.71
C LEU A 599 15.74 11.40 -20.72
N ASP A 600 14.50 11.87 -20.66
CA ASP A 600 14.02 12.87 -21.60
C ASP A 600 14.05 14.26 -20.96
N TYR A 601 13.10 14.59 -20.08
CA TYR A 601 12.97 15.98 -19.65
C TYR A 601 12.50 16.21 -18.21
N ILE A 602 12.78 17.43 -17.74
CA ILE A 602 12.04 18.11 -16.67
C ILE A 602 11.46 19.40 -17.26
N LYS A 603 10.14 19.55 -17.19
CA LYS A 603 9.40 20.72 -17.70
C LYS A 603 8.62 21.41 -16.59
N LEU A 604 8.89 22.70 -16.40
CA LEU A 604 8.19 23.59 -15.47
C LEU A 604 7.44 24.66 -16.26
N ASN A 605 6.13 24.49 -16.41
CA ASN A 605 5.31 25.27 -17.33
C ASN A 605 4.22 26.08 -16.61
N ASN A 606 4.15 27.39 -16.85
CA ASN A 606 3.09 28.23 -16.28
C ASN A 606 3.01 28.12 -14.74
N LEU A 607 4.15 28.22 -14.07
CA LEU A 607 4.23 28.20 -12.61
C LEU A 607 4.18 29.62 -12.04
N GLN A 608 3.47 29.77 -10.92
CA GLN A 608 3.56 30.95 -10.09
C GLN A 608 4.08 30.53 -8.72
N THR A 609 5.30 30.97 -8.39
CA THR A 609 5.95 30.60 -7.13
C THR A 609 6.79 31.71 -6.53
N ASP A 610 7.18 31.59 -5.26
CA ASP A 610 8.20 32.49 -4.69
C ASP A 610 9.56 31.97 -5.13
N ASP A 611 9.89 30.70 -4.90
CA ASP A 611 11.24 30.18 -5.18
C ASP A 611 11.24 28.86 -5.95
N ILE A 612 12.14 28.75 -6.93
CA ILE A 612 12.43 27.54 -7.70
C ILE A 612 13.88 27.11 -7.43
N PHE A 613 14.05 25.93 -6.86
CA PHE A 613 15.35 25.31 -6.61
C PHE A 613 15.49 24.02 -7.43
N LEU A 614 16.50 23.96 -8.30
CA LEU A 614 16.92 22.75 -9.00
C LEU A 614 18.37 22.46 -8.62
N ALA A 615 18.61 21.38 -7.88
CA ALA A 615 19.94 21.00 -7.43
C ALA A 615 20.29 19.55 -7.75
N GLY A 616 21.46 19.29 -8.35
CA GLY A 616 21.97 17.93 -8.49
C GLY A 616 21.22 17.04 -9.49
N ASN A 617 20.33 17.60 -10.33
CA ASN A 617 19.54 16.79 -11.26
C ASN A 617 20.37 16.39 -12.49
N ARG A 618 20.16 15.16 -12.96
CA ARG A 618 20.87 14.57 -14.11
C ARG A 618 19.87 14.21 -15.21
N ILE A 619 19.74 15.09 -16.20
CA ILE A 619 18.69 15.03 -17.22
C ILE A 619 19.31 14.87 -18.59
N THR A 620 19.11 13.74 -19.26
CA THR A 620 19.89 13.42 -20.45
C THR A 620 19.59 14.34 -21.64
N ASN A 621 18.34 14.81 -21.80
CA ASN A 621 17.96 15.64 -22.94
C ASN A 621 17.64 17.10 -22.56
N GLU A 622 16.56 17.41 -21.84
CA GLU A 622 16.13 18.81 -21.66
C GLU A 622 15.63 19.17 -20.26
N ILE A 623 16.09 20.31 -19.73
CA ILE A 623 15.40 21.04 -18.67
C ILE A 623 14.78 22.31 -19.26
N MET A 624 13.46 22.46 -19.13
CA MET A 624 12.72 23.63 -19.61
C MET A 624 11.93 24.30 -18.49
N ILE A 625 12.07 25.62 -18.39
CA ILE A 625 11.19 26.49 -17.59
C ILE A 625 10.55 27.51 -18.52
N ASN A 626 9.23 27.48 -18.65
CA ASN A 626 8.49 28.32 -19.58
C ASN A 626 7.29 28.99 -18.92
N HIS A 627 7.01 30.23 -19.32
CA HIS A 627 5.87 31.02 -18.84
C HIS A 627 5.74 31.09 -17.30
N SER A 628 6.86 31.03 -16.59
CA SER A 628 6.88 30.96 -15.13
C SER A 628 7.22 32.30 -14.49
N ARG A 629 6.70 32.52 -13.28
CA ARG A 629 6.99 33.69 -12.47
C ARG A 629 7.47 33.26 -11.09
N SER A 630 8.65 33.74 -10.71
CA SER A 630 9.26 33.48 -9.40
C SER A 630 10.04 34.69 -8.88
N VAL A 631 10.27 34.76 -7.57
CA VAL A 631 11.27 35.63 -6.96
C VAL A 631 12.65 35.09 -7.30
N ASP A 632 13.01 33.90 -6.82
CA ASP A 632 14.35 33.35 -7.01
C ASP A 632 14.35 32.04 -7.82
N LEU A 633 15.18 31.98 -8.86
CA LEU A 633 15.57 30.74 -9.53
C LEU A 633 17.02 30.40 -9.15
N MET A 634 17.20 29.27 -8.47
CA MET A 634 18.50 28.68 -8.17
C MET A 634 18.67 27.36 -8.92
N PHE A 635 19.67 27.30 -9.79
CA PHE A 635 19.98 26.16 -10.64
C PHE A 635 21.45 25.76 -10.41
N ASN A 636 21.67 24.73 -9.58
CA ASN A 636 23.00 24.36 -9.11
C ASN A 636 23.31 22.88 -9.36
N PHE A 637 24.55 22.54 -9.73
CA PHE A 637 24.99 21.14 -9.84
C PHE A 637 24.16 20.27 -10.79
N ASN A 638 23.48 20.86 -11.77
CA ASN A 638 22.67 20.10 -12.70
C ASN A 638 23.48 19.74 -13.95
N THR A 639 23.14 18.60 -14.54
CA THR A 639 23.65 18.14 -15.83
C THR A 639 22.50 18.02 -16.82
N THR A 640 22.62 18.65 -17.99
CA THR A 640 21.64 18.48 -19.07
C THR A 640 22.18 18.85 -20.45
N ALA A 641 21.72 18.16 -21.50
CA ALA A 641 22.11 18.48 -22.87
C ALA A 641 21.50 19.81 -23.36
N ILE A 642 20.35 20.23 -22.83
CA ILE A 642 19.68 21.48 -23.19
C ILE A 642 19.06 22.11 -21.94
N LEU A 643 19.43 23.36 -21.65
CA LEU A 643 18.76 24.20 -20.65
C LEU A 643 17.99 25.32 -21.35
N ASN A 644 16.67 25.36 -21.15
CA ASN A 644 15.76 26.27 -21.82
C ASN A 644 14.97 27.12 -20.82
N LEU A 645 15.25 28.42 -20.74
CA LEU A 645 14.47 29.37 -19.93
C LEU A 645 13.75 30.37 -20.83
N TYR A 646 12.42 30.30 -20.88
CA TYR A 646 11.61 31.06 -21.84
C TYR A 646 10.45 31.82 -21.21
N ASN A 647 10.16 33.01 -21.75
CA ASN A 647 8.93 33.77 -21.49
C ASN A 647 8.60 33.94 -19.99
N SER A 648 9.63 34.08 -19.16
CA SER A 648 9.52 33.98 -17.70
C SER A 648 10.01 35.25 -17.00
N VAL A 649 9.54 35.46 -15.77
CA VAL A 649 9.83 36.65 -14.97
C VAL A 649 10.41 36.24 -13.61
N PHE A 650 11.60 36.76 -13.31
CA PHE A 650 12.32 36.47 -12.08
C PHE A 650 12.75 37.75 -11.36
N ALA A 651 12.95 37.71 -10.03
CA ALA A 651 13.73 38.72 -9.34
C ALA A 651 15.22 38.40 -9.48
N ASN A 652 15.62 37.18 -9.12
CA ASN A 652 16.99 36.70 -9.26
C ASN A 652 17.04 35.39 -10.05
N ILE A 653 18.09 35.24 -10.87
CA ILE A 653 18.48 33.97 -11.49
C ILE A 653 19.94 33.72 -11.12
N THR A 654 20.19 32.54 -10.53
CA THR A 654 21.54 32.02 -10.29
C THR A 654 21.67 30.65 -10.93
N ILE A 655 22.58 30.54 -11.90
CA ILE A 655 23.01 29.27 -12.51
C ILE A 655 24.45 29.07 -12.04
N SER A 656 24.73 28.03 -11.26
CA SER A 656 26.08 27.85 -10.74
C SER A 656 26.55 26.41 -10.59
N GLU A 657 27.87 26.22 -10.61
CA GLU A 657 28.52 24.95 -10.29
C GLU A 657 27.94 23.77 -11.09
N CYS A 658 27.75 23.97 -12.40
CA CYS A 658 27.19 22.95 -13.31
C CYS A 658 28.30 22.39 -14.20
N ASP A 659 28.61 21.10 -14.06
CA ASP A 659 29.77 20.48 -14.69
C ASP A 659 29.56 20.07 -16.16
N GLU A 660 28.31 19.92 -16.60
CA GLU A 660 27.96 19.45 -17.95
C GLU A 660 26.62 20.05 -18.40
N LEU A 661 26.64 21.29 -18.90
CA LEU A 661 25.50 21.92 -19.56
C LEU A 661 25.73 21.99 -21.07
N GLY A 662 24.83 21.46 -21.88
CA GLY A 662 24.92 21.56 -23.34
C GLY A 662 24.48 22.94 -23.85
N ASP A 663 23.45 22.98 -24.70
CA ASP A 663 22.93 24.24 -25.22
C ASP A 663 22.07 24.97 -24.17
N THR A 664 22.51 26.15 -23.74
CA THR A 664 21.80 26.97 -22.75
C THR A 664 21.14 28.17 -23.42
N ASN A 665 19.81 28.09 -23.59
CA ASN A 665 19.00 29.09 -24.28
C ASN A 665 18.12 29.85 -23.29
N LEU A 666 18.32 31.17 -23.26
CA LEU A 666 17.62 32.10 -22.40
C LEU A 666 16.91 33.10 -23.31
N SER A 667 15.58 33.08 -23.37
CA SER A 667 14.87 33.99 -24.28
C SER A 667 13.59 34.59 -23.71
N ASN A 668 13.38 35.86 -24.02
CA ASN A 668 12.22 36.62 -23.56
C ASN A 668 12.08 36.59 -22.03
N LEU A 669 13.19 36.80 -21.32
CA LEU A 669 13.25 36.81 -19.86
C LEU A 669 13.19 38.24 -19.31
N THR A 670 12.53 38.43 -18.17
CA THR A 670 12.65 39.66 -17.37
C THR A 670 13.23 39.32 -16.01
N VAL A 671 14.35 39.95 -15.65
CA VAL A 671 15.02 39.78 -14.36
C VAL A 671 15.19 41.14 -13.69
N SER A 672 14.56 41.33 -12.52
CA SER A 672 14.47 42.66 -11.91
C SER A 672 15.59 43.00 -10.92
N ARG A 673 16.36 42.02 -10.44
CA ARG A 673 17.41 42.22 -9.43
C ARG A 673 18.77 41.65 -9.79
N SER A 674 18.94 40.36 -10.07
CA SER A 674 20.27 39.86 -10.43
C SER A 674 20.21 38.67 -11.36
N PHE A 675 21.13 38.63 -12.31
CA PHE A 675 21.33 37.49 -13.19
C PHE A 675 22.79 37.05 -13.09
N THR A 676 23.01 35.83 -12.63
CA THR A 676 24.35 35.27 -12.42
C THR A 676 24.48 33.90 -13.08
N VAL A 677 25.55 33.72 -13.85
CA VAL A 677 26.03 32.42 -14.34
C VAL A 677 27.48 32.26 -13.89
N LYS A 678 27.76 31.32 -12.98
CA LYS A 678 29.06 31.21 -12.32
C LYS A 678 29.55 29.77 -12.19
N ASP A 679 30.83 29.53 -12.49
CA ASP A 679 31.44 28.21 -12.32
C ASP A 679 30.71 27.11 -13.12
N CYS A 680 30.28 27.40 -14.35
CA CYS A 680 29.61 26.42 -15.21
C CYS A 680 30.47 26.01 -16.41
N ILE A 681 30.44 24.72 -16.72
CA ILE A 681 30.97 24.14 -17.96
C ILE A 681 29.81 24.03 -18.95
N ILE A 682 29.76 24.97 -19.89
CA ILE A 682 28.80 24.95 -21.00
C ILE A 682 29.51 24.39 -22.23
N GLU A 683 29.07 23.25 -22.75
CA GLU A 683 29.77 22.52 -23.81
C GLU A 683 29.64 23.22 -25.17
N LYS A 684 28.50 23.86 -25.43
CA LYS A 684 28.16 24.38 -26.76
C LYS A 684 27.88 25.87 -26.79
N GLU A 685 26.68 26.32 -26.46
CA GLU A 685 26.27 27.71 -26.63
C GLU A 685 25.56 28.24 -25.38
N LEU A 686 25.96 29.44 -24.94
CA LEU A 686 25.16 30.28 -24.06
C LEU A 686 24.49 31.37 -24.91
N TYR A 687 23.19 31.20 -25.16
CA TYR A 687 22.38 32.05 -26.02
C TYR A 687 21.37 32.86 -25.20
N MET A 688 21.39 34.18 -25.34
CA MET A 688 20.48 35.12 -24.68
C MET A 688 19.81 36.02 -25.72
N ASP A 689 18.48 36.00 -25.84
CA ASP A 689 17.71 36.81 -26.80
C ASP A 689 16.50 37.49 -26.18
N ARG A 690 16.32 38.78 -26.46
CA ARG A 690 15.18 39.58 -25.97
C ARG A 690 15.04 39.54 -24.44
N CYS A 691 16.17 39.56 -23.72
CA CYS A 691 16.19 39.59 -22.27
C CYS A 691 16.18 41.03 -21.75
N LYS A 692 15.45 41.27 -20.66
CA LYS A 692 15.45 42.53 -19.91
C LYS A 692 16.00 42.29 -18.50
N LEU A 693 17.20 42.78 -18.23
CA LEU A 693 17.91 42.59 -16.96
C LEU A 693 18.09 43.96 -16.28
N ASP A 694 17.27 44.26 -15.28
CA ASP A 694 17.18 45.62 -14.70
C ASP A 694 18.42 46.04 -13.89
N GLN A 695 19.28 45.10 -13.52
CA GLN A 695 20.53 45.35 -12.78
C GLN A 695 21.70 44.58 -13.43
N ASP A 696 22.50 43.88 -12.62
CA ASP A 696 23.72 43.24 -13.04
C ASP A 696 23.46 41.88 -13.71
N CYS A 697 24.08 41.70 -14.86
CA CYS A 697 24.28 40.44 -15.56
C CYS A 697 25.74 40.02 -15.37
N LEU A 698 25.99 39.08 -14.46
CA LEU A 698 27.30 38.55 -14.15
C LEU A 698 27.50 37.18 -14.81
N ILE A 699 28.54 37.05 -15.62
CA ILE A 699 28.97 35.78 -16.21
C ILE A 699 30.44 35.58 -15.82
N GLU A 700 30.70 34.60 -14.94
CA GLU A 700 32.00 34.42 -14.29
C GLU A 700 32.48 32.95 -14.30
N TYR A 701 33.76 32.70 -14.60
CA TYR A 701 34.37 31.35 -14.58
C TYR A 701 33.65 30.30 -15.43
N ASN A 702 33.08 30.69 -16.57
CA ASN A 702 32.39 29.75 -17.44
C ASN A 702 33.26 29.31 -18.62
N THR A 703 33.06 28.07 -19.07
CA THR A 703 33.47 27.64 -20.41
C THR A 703 32.27 27.64 -21.33
N ALA A 704 32.38 28.17 -22.54
CA ALA A 704 31.37 27.99 -23.59
C ALA A 704 32.04 27.97 -24.96
N SER A 705 31.59 27.12 -25.88
CA SER A 705 32.11 27.18 -27.25
C SER A 705 31.66 28.48 -27.92
N ASN A 706 30.39 28.84 -27.76
CA ASN A 706 29.81 30.06 -28.29
C ASN A 706 29.08 30.85 -27.22
N PHE A 707 29.16 32.18 -27.32
CA PHE A 707 28.36 33.11 -26.53
C PHE A 707 27.60 34.05 -27.45
N ARG A 708 26.29 34.23 -27.25
CA ARG A 708 25.50 35.20 -28.01
C ARG A 708 24.51 35.93 -27.12
N LEU A 709 24.62 37.25 -27.08
CA LEU A 709 23.62 38.15 -26.51
C LEU A 709 23.00 38.99 -27.60
N LYS A 710 21.67 38.95 -27.74
CA LYS A 710 20.96 39.62 -28.82
C LYS A 710 19.70 40.34 -28.33
N ASN A 711 19.36 41.46 -28.95
CA ASN A 711 18.08 42.17 -28.75
C ASN A 711 17.75 42.46 -27.28
N SER A 712 18.77 42.64 -26.43
CA SER A 712 18.58 42.63 -24.97
C SER A 712 18.84 44.01 -24.37
N VAL A 713 18.25 44.25 -23.20
CA VAL A 713 18.43 45.47 -22.41
C VAL A 713 18.93 45.07 -21.03
N THR A 714 20.05 45.65 -20.61
CA THR A 714 20.69 45.34 -19.33
C THR A 714 21.11 46.64 -18.63
N SER A 715 21.22 46.68 -17.32
CA SER A 715 21.86 47.84 -16.66
C SER A 715 23.37 47.70 -16.69
N ASN A 716 23.90 46.56 -16.24
CA ASN A 716 25.33 46.28 -16.32
C ASN A 716 25.54 44.85 -16.82
N ILE A 717 26.56 44.66 -17.66
CA ILE A 717 27.05 43.35 -18.09
C ILE A 717 28.49 43.23 -17.65
N LYS A 718 28.80 42.15 -16.92
CA LYS A 718 30.16 41.85 -16.48
C LYS A 718 30.54 40.42 -16.86
N PHE A 719 31.54 40.31 -17.73
CA PHE A 719 32.26 39.07 -17.99
C PHE A 719 33.56 39.08 -17.20
N PHE A 720 33.80 38.03 -16.41
CA PHE A 720 35.04 37.92 -15.65
C PHE A 720 35.59 36.49 -15.70
N ARG A 721 36.87 36.33 -16.09
CA ARG A 721 37.59 35.04 -16.06
C ARG A 721 36.90 33.90 -16.83
N ASN A 722 36.28 34.21 -17.97
CA ASN A 722 35.64 33.20 -18.82
C ASN A 722 36.61 32.65 -19.87
N PHE A 723 36.33 31.43 -20.34
CA PHE A 723 37.09 30.75 -21.39
C PHE A 723 36.17 30.36 -22.55
N LEU A 724 36.29 31.05 -23.68
CA LEU A 724 35.39 30.90 -24.83
C LEU A 724 36.15 30.36 -26.05
N SER A 725 35.79 29.19 -26.58
CA SER A 725 36.63 28.49 -27.55
C SER A 725 36.36 28.84 -29.03
N ASP A 726 35.15 29.28 -29.38
CA ASP A 726 34.80 29.64 -30.75
C ASP A 726 34.25 31.09 -30.81
N PHE A 727 32.97 31.27 -31.12
CA PHE A 727 32.43 32.56 -31.51
C PHE A 727 31.65 33.24 -30.39
N SER A 728 32.00 34.49 -30.09
CA SER A 728 31.31 35.31 -29.08
C SER A 728 30.73 36.57 -29.70
N SER A 729 29.48 36.91 -29.37
CA SER A 729 28.86 38.12 -29.90
C SER A 729 27.87 38.80 -28.96
N ILE A 730 27.85 40.14 -29.01
CA ILE A 730 26.80 40.97 -28.45
C ILE A 730 26.23 41.82 -29.58
N SER A 731 24.93 41.69 -29.85
CA SER A 731 24.29 42.39 -30.98
C SER A 731 22.94 43.00 -30.63
N ASP A 732 22.63 44.15 -31.26
CA ASP A 732 21.35 44.86 -31.10
C ASP A 732 20.96 45.02 -29.60
N THR A 733 21.94 45.35 -28.75
CA THR A 733 21.82 45.31 -27.29
C THR A 733 22.10 46.69 -26.69
N LYS A 734 21.37 47.04 -25.62
CA LYS A 734 21.57 48.26 -24.85
C LYS A 734 22.00 47.94 -23.42
N THR A 735 23.05 48.60 -22.95
CA THR A 735 23.56 48.47 -21.58
C THR A 735 23.99 49.80 -20.97
N GLY A 736 24.06 49.89 -19.65
CA GLY A 736 24.69 51.02 -18.95
C GLY A 736 26.21 50.84 -18.94
N HIS A 737 26.68 49.74 -18.37
CA HIS A 737 28.09 49.37 -18.33
C HIS A 737 28.33 48.00 -18.97
N LEU A 738 29.35 47.89 -19.81
CA LEU A 738 29.88 46.63 -20.30
C LEU A 738 31.32 46.45 -19.84
N ASP A 739 31.55 45.53 -18.92
CA ASP A 739 32.86 45.14 -18.43
C ASP A 739 33.22 43.74 -18.94
N ILE A 740 34.34 43.60 -19.66
CA ILE A 740 34.89 42.32 -20.09
C ILE A 740 36.33 42.25 -19.60
N LEU A 741 36.55 41.39 -18.61
CA LEU A 741 37.74 41.39 -17.77
C LEU A 741 38.34 39.98 -17.70
N GLU A 742 39.64 39.86 -17.95
CA GLU A 742 40.39 38.60 -17.82
C GLU A 742 39.79 37.43 -18.65
N VAL A 743 39.18 37.73 -19.80
CA VAL A 743 38.55 36.73 -20.65
C VAL A 743 39.55 36.16 -21.67
N GLN A 744 39.53 34.84 -21.85
CA GLN A 744 40.25 34.15 -22.92
C GLN A 744 39.27 33.71 -24.00
N SER A 745 39.46 34.20 -25.22
CA SER A 745 38.65 33.86 -26.39
C SER A 745 39.54 33.33 -27.51
N PHE A 746 39.26 32.14 -28.02
CA PHE A 746 40.13 31.48 -29.01
C PHE A 746 39.82 31.83 -30.46
N ARG A 747 38.63 32.39 -30.74
CA ARG A 747 38.31 32.92 -32.07
C ARG A 747 37.76 34.34 -31.99
N THR A 748 36.72 34.62 -32.78
CA THR A 748 36.20 35.96 -33.03
C THR A 748 35.25 36.41 -31.92
N TRP A 749 35.48 37.61 -31.39
CA TRP A 749 34.54 38.33 -30.54
C TRP A 749 33.96 39.53 -31.27
N SER A 750 32.64 39.61 -31.39
CA SER A 750 31.95 40.62 -32.21
C SER A 750 30.90 41.40 -31.43
N PHE A 751 31.06 42.72 -31.35
CA PHE A 751 30.05 43.66 -30.87
C PHE A 751 29.42 44.37 -32.06
N LYS A 752 28.09 44.28 -32.21
CA LYS A 752 27.35 44.82 -33.37
C LYS A 752 26.15 45.63 -32.91
N LYS A 753 26.10 46.93 -33.23
CA LYS A 753 24.99 47.82 -32.80
C LYS A 753 24.76 47.79 -31.29
N LEU A 754 25.85 47.89 -30.53
CA LEU A 754 25.82 47.98 -29.07
C LEU A 754 25.70 49.46 -28.66
N GLU A 755 24.70 49.78 -27.83
CA GLU A 755 24.63 51.06 -27.13
C GLU A 755 25.03 50.85 -25.66
N SER A 756 26.12 51.47 -25.20
CA SER A 756 26.56 51.40 -23.80
C SER A 756 26.95 52.77 -23.25
N GLN A 757 26.65 53.13 -22.00
CA GLN A 757 27.23 54.37 -21.44
C GLN A 757 28.75 54.24 -21.27
N HIS A 758 29.20 53.08 -20.77
CA HIS A 758 30.61 52.78 -20.55
C HIS A 758 30.97 51.40 -21.09
N ILE A 759 32.11 51.28 -21.76
CA ILE A 759 32.68 50.00 -22.20
C ILE A 759 34.09 49.89 -21.60
N ARG A 760 34.38 48.79 -20.92
CA ARG A 760 35.70 48.45 -20.39
C ARG A 760 36.11 47.06 -20.85
N LEU A 761 37.18 47.00 -21.64
CA LEU A 761 37.84 45.77 -22.04
C LEU A 761 39.23 45.77 -21.39
N GLU A 762 39.49 44.84 -20.48
CA GLU A 762 40.77 44.80 -19.77
C GLU A 762 41.34 43.39 -19.55
N ASN A 763 42.64 43.24 -19.75
CA ASN A 763 43.36 41.97 -19.51
C ASN A 763 42.81 40.77 -20.29
N ASN A 764 42.21 40.99 -21.46
CA ASN A 764 41.65 39.92 -22.27
C ASN A 764 42.65 39.37 -23.29
N HIS A 765 42.47 38.11 -23.69
CA HIS A 765 43.22 37.46 -24.76
C HIS A 765 42.25 37.00 -25.85
N PHE A 766 42.20 37.73 -26.96
CA PHE A 766 41.43 37.40 -28.15
C PHE A 766 42.36 36.80 -29.22
N LYS A 767 42.28 35.50 -29.44
CA LYS A 767 43.28 34.80 -30.27
C LYS A 767 43.09 35.06 -31.77
N GLU A 768 41.88 35.32 -32.27
CA GLU A 768 41.67 35.71 -33.68
C GLU A 768 41.25 37.19 -33.78
N ASN A 769 39.95 37.46 -33.94
CA ASN A 769 39.44 38.77 -34.31
C ASN A 769 38.63 39.43 -33.19
N LEU A 770 38.79 40.75 -33.05
CA LEU A 770 37.92 41.61 -32.23
C LEU A 770 37.18 42.59 -33.15
N GLU A 771 35.86 42.44 -33.27
CA GLU A 771 35.01 43.32 -34.09
C GLU A 771 34.18 44.26 -33.22
N LEU A 772 34.30 45.56 -33.46
CA LEU A 772 33.52 46.64 -32.84
C LEU A 772 32.80 47.40 -33.95
N ILE A 773 31.54 47.04 -34.22
CA ILE A 773 30.77 47.54 -35.37
C ILE A 773 29.54 48.29 -34.89
N SER A 774 29.43 49.57 -35.28
CA SER A 774 28.33 50.46 -34.91
C SER A 774 28.14 50.57 -33.40
N ILE A 775 29.23 50.79 -32.67
CA ILE A 775 29.23 50.95 -31.22
C ILE A 775 28.93 52.41 -30.86
N LYS A 776 27.98 52.62 -29.95
CA LYS A 776 27.67 53.94 -29.41
C LYS A 776 27.96 53.95 -27.93
N SER A 777 28.97 54.71 -27.52
CA SER A 777 29.32 54.85 -26.11
C SER A 777 29.80 56.24 -25.73
N ASN A 778 29.61 56.62 -24.46
CA ASN A 778 30.14 57.88 -23.93
C ASN A 778 31.62 57.71 -23.61
N ASP A 779 31.98 56.60 -22.95
CA ASP A 779 33.36 56.26 -22.60
C ASP A 779 33.71 54.82 -22.99
N CYS A 780 34.86 54.63 -23.64
CA CYS A 780 35.39 53.32 -23.99
C CYS A 780 36.85 53.19 -23.52
N TYR A 781 37.11 52.24 -22.63
CA TYR A 781 38.41 51.93 -22.06
C TYR A 781 38.86 50.56 -22.55
N VAL A 782 39.98 50.51 -23.27
CA VAL A 782 40.56 49.28 -23.80
C VAL A 782 42.03 49.23 -23.36
N THR A 783 42.34 48.43 -22.34
CA THR A 783 43.67 48.37 -21.71
C THR A 783 44.16 46.94 -21.57
N ASP A 784 45.44 46.69 -21.83
CA ASP A 784 46.07 45.38 -21.61
C ASP A 784 45.36 44.18 -22.29
N ASN A 785 44.76 44.41 -23.46
CA ASN A 785 44.16 43.36 -24.27
C ASN A 785 45.16 42.86 -25.33
N TYR A 786 45.24 41.55 -25.50
CA TYR A 786 46.04 40.91 -26.54
C TYR A 786 45.14 40.37 -27.65
N VAL A 787 45.34 40.83 -28.89
CA VAL A 787 44.62 40.38 -30.09
C VAL A 787 45.63 39.84 -31.11
N THR A 788 45.52 38.57 -31.55
CA THR A 788 46.56 37.98 -32.41
C THR A 788 46.38 38.29 -33.91
N GLU A 789 45.14 38.29 -34.44
CA GLU A 789 44.93 38.45 -35.88
C GLU A 789 44.52 39.87 -36.26
N SER A 790 43.28 40.28 -35.98
CA SER A 790 42.80 41.59 -36.43
C SER A 790 41.81 42.27 -35.48
N ILE A 791 41.84 43.60 -35.47
CA ILE A 791 40.87 44.45 -34.80
C ILE A 791 40.12 45.22 -35.88
N LEU A 792 38.81 45.03 -35.97
CA LEU A 792 37.94 45.75 -36.89
C LEU A 792 37.08 46.74 -36.10
N ILE A 793 37.25 48.03 -36.37
CA ILE A 793 36.44 49.11 -35.77
C ILE A 793 35.71 49.82 -36.90
N ASN A 794 34.38 49.83 -36.87
CA ASN A 794 33.52 50.49 -37.85
C ASN A 794 32.44 51.34 -37.17
#